data_AF-A0A328TWL9-F1
#
_entry.id   AF-A0A328TWL9-F1
#
_cell.length_a   1.000
_cell.length_b   1.000
_cell.length_c   1.000
_cell.angle_alpha   90.00
_cell.angle_beta   90.00
_cell.angle_gamma   90.00
#
_symmetry.space_group_name_H-M   'P 1'
#
loop_
_entity.id
_entity.type
_entity.pdbx_description
1 polymer ?
#
loop_
_entity_poly.entity_id
_entity_poly.type
_entity_poly.pdbx_seq_one_letter_code
_entity_poly.pdbx_strand_id
1 'polypeptide(L)'
;MFWPTPQDYREAIQNPKMCFRDPELQAGFPEMDKLGLPRPISGSFATVYKMKCGEKEWAVRCFTNNVKDQKIRYDAISMHLSAVKLPYMVHFEYLSEGIKINGNWYPIVKMEWVEGESLLHYIERHLHDAEILRELGNKWLKMLQELHEANIAHGDLQHGNVLIHNDEIILIDYDGMYVPDLDGMPSNELGHRNYQHPGRNPEHFGPYIDNFSAWVIFISIAAVSADASLWHSLGAGEADERLLFRQNDFVLPDASQALECLERADDEALRSLIRSFREVMSEEVTKVPRPFDPQLKADAVQLSVASVSISAATKLMASFAAAFKEWLVKKMRSPAVTIRSQPESSYSTGSSWVLDYLETEAVPSKPWSTDRFLLERTVSFLVVSIAAVAAVAYGNAPSTALLFCTALGVGEMAFLNRRYLNLSVVQEKRAVSDKIKRLEDAVSGLTIELNHINDIKLKHEQMEEEKLDDLLRRQGKVSERETNEIEEVEKKLQGHISEVLGERQTIDQEEKTELTGALAAFKKTWLDEQLMKHRISKEKFPDIDDEMKRRLGSGGIRTAADFLDITIFQSYGSKKIEKVYLVLKSGGSVHVGMSPSQAKTLVEWKKRTERKYKPKIPQALPRSEMTAITSKFTNRKSALNSAEQAYKNRAQHQISHIRQAYSPEHDFLKREEDTARMNLTNELRQFEQEITELNKHLAANQWELHDLTKRMASFKDINFLCYLRRIFLLR
;
A
#
# COMPACT_ATOMS: atom_id res chain seq x y z
N MET A 1 -7.29 11.66 19.85
CA MET A 1 -6.42 12.65 19.18
C MET A 1 -6.27 12.14 17.75
N PHE A 2 -6.72 12.91 16.77
CA PHE A 2 -6.61 12.51 15.36
C PHE A 2 -5.13 12.60 14.95
N TRP A 3 -4.63 11.58 14.25
CA TRP A 3 -3.30 11.62 13.65
C TRP A 3 -3.33 12.48 12.37
N PRO A 4 -2.21 13.13 11.99
CA PRO A 4 -2.18 13.97 10.81
C PRO A 4 -2.44 13.18 9.55
N THR A 5 -3.19 13.78 8.63
CA THR A 5 -3.44 13.25 7.29
C THR A 5 -2.23 13.49 6.38
N PRO A 6 -2.10 12.78 5.25
CA PRO A 6 -1.10 13.10 4.23
C PRO A 6 -1.15 14.57 3.76
N GLN A 7 -2.35 15.17 3.77
CA GLN A 7 -2.53 16.58 3.42
C GLN A 7 -1.93 17.51 4.48
N ASP A 8 -2.17 17.23 5.77
CA ASP A 8 -1.59 18.01 6.87
C ASP A 8 -0.05 18.02 6.82
N TYR A 9 0.56 16.87 6.51
CA TYR A 9 2.02 16.76 6.34
C TYR A 9 2.49 17.58 5.13
N ARG A 10 1.81 17.47 3.99
CA ARG A 10 2.16 18.23 2.77
C ARG A 10 2.06 19.73 2.98
N GLU A 11 1.12 20.20 3.78
CA GLU A 11 0.98 21.62 4.13
C GLU A 11 2.09 22.10 5.05
N ALA A 12 2.42 21.34 6.09
CA ALA A 12 3.46 21.74 7.03
C ALA A 12 4.86 21.77 6.40
N ILE A 13 5.20 20.76 5.59
CA ILE A 13 6.53 20.60 4.96
C ILE A 13 6.84 21.71 3.95
N GLN A 14 5.85 22.46 3.48
CA GLN A 14 6.09 23.68 2.69
C GLN A 14 6.93 24.73 3.46
N ASN A 15 6.95 24.66 4.80
CA ASN A 15 7.74 25.55 5.65
C ASN A 15 8.67 24.76 6.62
N PRO A 16 9.76 24.13 6.13
CA PRO A 16 10.64 23.27 6.92
C PRO A 16 11.17 23.91 8.20
N LYS A 17 11.53 25.21 8.13
CA LYS A 17 12.00 26.01 9.28
C LYS A 17 11.02 26.08 10.46
N MET A 18 9.72 25.99 10.18
CA MET A 18 8.66 26.13 11.18
C MET A 18 8.09 24.79 11.61
N CYS A 19 8.09 23.78 10.73
CA CYS A 19 7.51 22.49 11.02
C CYS A 19 8.52 21.51 11.64
N PHE A 20 9.80 21.51 11.26
CA PHE A 20 10.77 20.55 11.81
C PHE A 20 11.44 21.06 13.08
N ARG A 21 11.82 20.13 13.96
CA ARG A 21 12.67 20.41 15.13
C ARG A 21 14.15 20.20 14.86
N ASP A 22 14.48 19.23 14.00
CA ASP A 22 15.85 18.90 13.63
C ASP A 22 16.50 20.06 12.83
N PRO A 23 17.67 20.59 13.24
CA PRO A 23 18.28 21.74 12.59
C PRO A 23 18.64 21.50 11.12
N GLU A 24 19.00 20.27 10.76
CA GLU A 24 19.34 19.89 9.39
C GLU A 24 18.10 19.92 8.49
N LEU A 25 16.99 19.31 8.94
CA LEU A 25 15.71 19.37 8.25
C LEU A 25 15.12 20.79 8.19
N GLN A 26 15.32 21.63 9.21
CA GLN A 26 14.91 23.05 9.19
C GLN A 26 15.61 23.84 8.10
N ALA A 27 16.86 23.51 7.78
CA ALA A 27 17.64 24.13 6.72
C ALA A 27 17.39 23.52 5.34
N GLY A 28 16.65 22.42 5.26
CA GLY A 28 16.37 21.68 4.05
C GLY A 28 15.23 22.23 3.21
N PHE A 29 15.12 21.70 1.99
CA PHE A 29 14.03 21.98 1.05
C PHE A 29 13.44 20.66 0.53
N PRO A 30 12.11 20.51 0.51
CA PRO A 30 11.49 19.30 -0.04
C PRO A 30 11.62 19.26 -1.57
N GLU A 31 11.69 18.05 -2.12
CA GLU A 31 11.44 17.83 -3.55
C GLU A 31 10.00 18.22 -3.86
N MET A 32 9.81 19.00 -4.92
CA MET A 32 8.50 19.49 -5.33
C MET A 32 7.94 18.70 -6.49
N ASP A 33 6.62 18.55 -6.53
CA ASP A 33 5.88 18.02 -7.67
C ASP A 33 5.75 19.08 -8.79
N LYS A 34 5.07 18.71 -9.88
CA LYS A 34 4.84 19.61 -11.02
C LYS A 34 4.00 20.85 -10.68
N LEU A 35 3.32 20.85 -9.54
CA LEU A 35 2.51 21.97 -9.04
C LEU A 35 3.28 22.85 -8.04
N GLY A 36 4.55 22.52 -7.76
CA GLY A 36 5.37 23.26 -6.79
C GLY A 36 5.06 22.94 -5.32
N LEU A 37 4.37 21.82 -5.05
CA LEU A 37 4.07 21.35 -3.70
C LEU A 37 5.02 20.22 -3.29
N PRO A 38 5.31 20.02 -1.99
CA PRO A 38 6.14 18.91 -1.54
C PRO A 38 5.58 17.59 -2.05
N ARG A 39 6.40 16.86 -2.82
CA ARG A 39 6.02 15.61 -3.48
C ARG A 39 5.96 14.49 -2.43
N PRO A 40 4.77 13.93 -2.14
CA PRO A 40 4.67 12.76 -1.28
C PRO A 40 5.07 11.51 -2.07
N ILE A 41 5.81 10.62 -1.42
CA ILE A 41 5.97 9.22 -1.81
C ILE A 41 5.08 8.45 -0.84
N SER A 42 3.87 8.13 -1.28
CA SER A 42 2.80 7.61 -0.43
C SER A 42 2.93 6.11 -0.22
N GLY A 43 2.91 5.67 1.05
CA GLY A 43 2.64 4.29 1.45
C GLY A 43 1.32 4.19 2.22
N SER A 44 0.86 2.97 2.54
CA SER A 44 -0.43 2.76 3.22
C SER A 44 -0.48 3.30 4.66
N PHE A 45 0.67 3.42 5.34
CA PHE A 45 0.77 3.76 6.77
C PHE A 45 1.64 4.99 7.08
N ALA A 46 2.29 5.54 6.06
CA ALA A 46 3.15 6.72 6.19
C ALA A 46 3.27 7.46 4.86
N THR A 47 3.61 8.74 4.93
CA THR A 47 3.99 9.54 3.77
C THR A 47 5.47 9.88 3.88
N VAL A 48 6.25 9.59 2.84
CA VAL A 48 7.69 9.90 2.79
C VAL A 48 7.93 11.13 1.93
N TYR A 49 8.80 12.03 2.40
CA TYR A 49 9.23 13.21 1.66
C TYR A 49 10.74 13.22 1.49
N LYS A 50 11.21 13.49 0.28
CA LYS A 50 12.63 13.71 0.02
C LYS A 50 12.99 15.16 0.37
N MET A 51 13.97 15.33 1.26
CA MET A 51 14.45 16.61 1.77
C MET A 51 15.91 16.80 1.38
N LYS A 52 16.22 17.85 0.63
CA LYS A 52 17.60 18.24 0.31
C LYS A 52 18.14 19.18 1.37
N CYS A 53 19.14 18.73 2.12
CA CYS A 53 19.75 19.46 3.24
C CYS A 53 21.26 19.63 3.00
N GLY A 54 21.64 20.69 2.26
CA GLY A 54 23.02 20.90 1.85
C GLY A 54 23.46 19.88 0.78
N GLU A 55 24.54 19.15 1.06
CA GLU A 55 25.05 18.07 0.20
C GLU A 55 24.34 16.72 0.44
N LYS A 56 23.60 16.59 1.53
CA LYS A 56 22.88 15.37 1.87
C LYS A 56 21.42 15.45 1.47
N GLU A 57 20.88 14.29 1.15
CA GLU A 57 19.46 14.10 0.90
C GLU A 57 18.91 13.15 1.96
N TRP A 58 17.71 13.45 2.44
CA TRP A 58 17.06 12.73 3.54
C TRP A 58 15.65 12.32 3.14
N ALA A 59 15.30 11.07 3.40
CA ALA A 59 13.92 10.62 3.45
C ALA A 59 13.33 10.97 4.82
N VAL A 60 12.22 11.70 4.82
CA VAL A 60 11.44 12.00 6.03
C VAL A 60 10.14 11.22 5.98
N ARG A 61 10.06 10.16 6.79
CA ARG A 61 8.85 9.32 6.93
C ARG A 61 7.95 9.89 8.02
N CYS A 62 6.75 10.30 7.62
CA CYS A 62 5.71 10.87 8.47
C CYS A 62 4.59 9.85 8.67
N PHE A 63 4.38 9.41 9.91
CA PHE A 63 3.40 8.36 10.22
C PHE A 63 1.97 8.90 10.23
N THR A 64 1.00 8.16 9.68
CA THR A 64 -0.42 8.58 9.66
C THR A 64 -1.26 7.92 10.75
N ASN A 65 -0.68 7.01 11.54
CA ASN A 65 -1.35 6.26 12.59
C ASN A 65 -0.50 6.12 13.87
N ASN A 66 -1.16 5.92 15.02
CA ASN A 66 -0.46 5.67 16.29
C ASN A 66 -0.09 4.20 16.46
N VAL A 67 1.20 3.92 16.57
CA VAL A 67 1.71 2.62 17.01
C VAL A 67 2.38 2.81 18.38
N LYS A 68 1.75 2.27 19.44
CA LYS A 68 2.10 2.59 20.84
C LYS A 68 3.55 2.25 21.23
N ASP A 69 4.11 1.21 20.62
CA ASP A 69 5.44 0.67 20.87
C ASP A 69 6.47 1.10 19.81
N GLN A 70 6.10 1.99 18.89
CA GLN A 70 6.95 2.39 17.76
C GLN A 70 8.31 2.95 18.20
N LYS A 71 8.34 3.81 19.21
CA LYS A 71 9.61 4.35 19.74
C LYS A 71 10.51 3.23 20.28
N ILE A 72 9.94 2.28 21.02
CA ILE A 72 10.70 1.16 21.60
C ILE A 72 11.34 0.33 20.49
N ARG A 73 10.57 0.05 19.42
CA ARG A 73 11.06 -0.67 18.24
C ARG A 73 12.21 0.05 17.55
N TYR A 74 12.02 1.31 17.20
CA TYR A 74 13.04 2.08 16.49
C TYR A 74 14.31 2.31 17.32
N ASP A 75 14.19 2.51 18.63
CA ASP A 75 15.35 2.62 19.53
C ASP A 75 16.16 1.30 19.53
N ALA A 76 15.48 0.16 19.66
CA ALA A 76 16.12 -1.16 19.64
C ALA A 76 16.78 -1.47 18.28
N ILE A 77 16.06 -1.22 17.18
CA ILE A 77 16.58 -1.41 15.82
C ILE A 77 17.81 -0.53 15.60
N SER A 78 17.72 0.78 15.91
CA SER A 78 18.82 1.72 15.70
C SER A 78 20.07 1.32 16.50
N MET A 79 19.90 0.89 17.75
CA MET A 79 20.98 0.42 18.60
C MET A 79 21.66 -0.84 18.05
N HIS A 80 20.86 -1.82 17.60
CA HIS A 80 21.38 -3.07 17.05
C HIS A 80 22.10 -2.86 15.71
N LEU A 81 21.50 -2.11 14.78
CA LEU A 81 22.11 -1.84 13.46
C LEU A 81 23.42 -1.06 13.59
N SER A 82 23.50 -0.11 14.54
CA SER A 82 24.72 0.64 14.82
C SER A 82 25.87 -0.23 15.34
N ALA A 83 25.56 -1.37 15.97
CA ALA A 83 26.53 -2.32 16.48
C ALA A 83 27.05 -3.26 15.38
N VAL A 84 26.17 -3.79 14.52
CA VAL A 84 26.52 -4.78 13.50
C VAL A 84 27.14 -4.16 12.25
N LYS A 85 26.60 -3.02 11.78
CA LYS A 85 27.09 -2.27 10.59
C LYS A 85 27.17 -3.11 9.30
N LEU A 86 26.06 -3.75 8.94
CA LEU A 86 25.94 -4.44 7.64
C LEU A 86 25.85 -3.44 6.48
N PRO A 87 26.38 -3.77 5.29
CA PRO A 87 26.39 -2.88 4.13
C PRO A 87 25.00 -2.65 3.50
N TYR A 88 24.02 -3.45 3.89
CA TYR A 88 22.66 -3.42 3.35
C TYR A 88 21.75 -2.39 4.04
N MET A 89 22.22 -1.80 5.15
CA MET A 89 21.42 -0.95 6.02
C MET A 89 21.72 0.53 5.81
N VAL A 90 20.67 1.34 5.86
CA VAL A 90 20.74 2.79 5.75
C VAL A 90 20.67 3.41 7.13
N HIS A 91 21.49 4.42 7.35
CA HIS A 91 21.43 5.16 8.61
C HIS A 91 20.11 5.90 8.75
N PHE A 92 19.50 5.79 9.93
CA PHE A 92 18.26 6.47 10.26
C PHE A 92 18.24 6.95 11.71
N GLU A 93 17.39 7.93 11.98
CA GLU A 93 17.14 8.51 13.29
C GLU A 93 15.63 8.61 13.52
N TYR A 94 15.18 8.12 14.68
CA TYR A 94 13.80 8.30 15.13
C TYR A 94 13.66 9.56 15.97
N LEU A 95 12.93 10.54 15.46
CA LEU A 95 12.72 11.83 16.11
C LEU A 95 11.33 11.86 16.73
N SER A 96 11.23 11.66 18.05
CA SER A 96 9.93 11.61 18.77
C SER A 96 9.12 12.91 18.68
N GLU A 97 9.82 14.05 18.55
CA GLU A 97 9.23 15.37 18.31
C GLU A 97 9.79 15.93 16.98
N GLY A 98 9.53 15.21 15.90
CA GLY A 98 10.13 15.47 14.59
C GLY A 98 9.49 16.61 13.82
N ILE A 99 8.15 16.59 13.70
CA ILE A 99 7.38 17.54 12.90
C ILE A 99 6.20 18.13 13.68
N LYS A 100 5.92 19.41 13.47
CA LYS A 100 4.85 20.16 14.10
C LYS A 100 3.70 20.37 13.14
N ILE A 101 2.53 19.84 13.49
CA ILE A 101 1.29 19.96 12.73
C ILE A 101 0.20 20.53 13.64
N ASN A 102 -0.48 21.61 13.22
CA ASN A 102 -1.59 22.22 13.97
C ASN A 102 -1.26 22.47 15.45
N GLY A 103 -0.02 22.87 15.75
CA GLY A 103 0.45 23.17 17.10
C GLY A 103 1.00 21.98 17.90
N ASN A 104 0.82 20.73 17.44
CA ASN A 104 1.25 19.51 18.13
C ASN A 104 2.48 18.89 17.45
N TRP A 105 3.35 18.26 18.24
CA TRP A 105 4.53 17.54 17.73
C TRP A 105 4.18 16.07 17.46
N TYR A 106 4.66 15.56 16.33
CA TYR A 106 4.49 14.19 15.88
C TYR A 106 5.85 13.56 15.57
N PRO A 107 5.99 12.23 15.77
CA PRO A 107 7.23 11.54 15.48
C PRO A 107 7.45 11.41 13.97
N ILE A 108 8.71 11.44 13.55
CA ILE A 108 9.14 11.12 12.18
C ILE A 108 10.38 10.22 12.23
N VAL A 109 10.65 9.53 11.13
CA VAL A 109 11.97 8.92 10.88
C VAL A 109 12.70 9.75 9.83
N LYS A 110 13.92 10.16 10.17
CA LYS A 110 14.87 10.79 9.25
C LYS A 110 15.86 9.72 8.81
N MET A 111 15.86 9.36 7.53
CA MET A 111 16.72 8.32 6.96
C MET A 111 17.51 8.89 5.79
N GLU A 112 18.77 8.48 5.62
CA GLU A 112 19.56 8.95 4.48
C GLU A 112 18.88 8.53 3.17
N TRP A 113 18.75 9.46 2.22
CA TRP A 113 18.13 9.14 0.94
C TRP A 113 19.12 8.33 0.11
N VAL A 114 18.72 7.11 -0.27
CA VAL A 114 19.52 6.26 -1.14
C VAL A 114 19.10 6.47 -2.59
N GLU A 115 20.05 6.80 -3.44
CA GLU A 115 19.86 6.73 -4.88
C GLU A 115 19.91 5.26 -5.31
N GLY A 116 18.83 4.73 -5.87
CA GLY A 116 18.76 3.34 -6.32
C GLY A 116 17.45 3.07 -7.04
N GLU A 117 17.46 2.06 -7.90
CA GLU A 117 16.23 1.57 -8.53
C GLU A 117 15.63 0.44 -7.71
N SER A 118 14.30 0.24 -7.75
CA SER A 118 13.69 -0.87 -7.01
C SER A 118 14.10 -2.22 -7.62
N LEU A 119 14.08 -3.27 -6.80
CA LEU A 119 14.42 -4.63 -7.23
C LEU A 119 13.62 -5.07 -8.46
N LEU A 120 12.34 -4.71 -8.53
CA LEU A 120 11.47 -5.02 -9.68
C LEU A 120 12.01 -4.41 -10.97
N HIS A 121 12.33 -3.11 -10.96
CA HIS A 121 12.87 -2.42 -12.13
C HIS A 121 14.26 -2.91 -12.51
N TYR A 122 15.11 -3.19 -11.52
CA TYR A 122 16.43 -3.76 -11.77
C TYR A 122 16.32 -5.10 -12.51
N ILE A 123 15.44 -5.99 -12.04
CA ILE A 123 15.20 -7.29 -12.69
C ILE A 123 14.64 -7.09 -14.10
N GLU A 124 13.62 -6.24 -14.26
CA GLU A 124 13.00 -5.96 -15.56
C GLU A 124 14.00 -5.42 -16.60
N ARG A 125 14.89 -4.52 -16.18
CA ARG A 125 15.94 -3.93 -17.02
C ARG A 125 16.98 -4.96 -17.47
N HIS A 126 17.22 -5.98 -16.66
CA HIS A 126 18.25 -6.99 -16.87
C HIS A 126 17.70 -8.38 -17.25
N LEU A 127 16.44 -8.48 -17.69
CA LEU A 127 15.83 -9.76 -18.08
C LEU A 127 16.64 -10.56 -19.11
N HIS A 128 17.40 -9.87 -19.96
CA HIS A 128 18.23 -10.50 -20.99
C HIS A 128 19.71 -10.67 -20.60
N ASP A 129 20.07 -10.33 -19.36
CA ASP A 129 21.41 -10.51 -18.79
C ASP A 129 21.38 -11.52 -17.64
N ALA A 130 21.44 -12.81 -18.02
CA ALA A 130 21.38 -13.91 -17.08
C ALA A 130 22.56 -13.92 -16.08
N GLU A 131 23.72 -13.36 -16.44
CA GLU A 131 24.88 -13.33 -15.55
C GLU A 131 24.67 -12.33 -14.42
N ILE A 132 24.18 -11.12 -14.73
CA ILE A 132 23.83 -10.10 -13.74
C ILE A 132 22.73 -10.61 -12.79
N LEU A 133 21.68 -11.24 -13.31
CA LEU A 133 20.60 -11.77 -12.48
C LEU A 133 21.07 -12.92 -11.57
N ARG A 134 21.97 -13.77 -12.05
CA ARG A 134 22.57 -14.82 -11.22
C ARG A 134 23.48 -14.23 -10.13
N GLU A 135 24.25 -13.20 -10.45
CA GLU A 135 25.06 -12.48 -9.45
C GLU A 135 24.16 -11.81 -8.39
N LEU A 136 23.05 -11.20 -8.80
CA LEU A 136 22.05 -10.66 -7.88
C LEU A 136 21.49 -11.76 -6.96
N GLY A 137 21.19 -12.94 -7.49
CA GLY A 137 20.78 -14.11 -6.70
C GLY A 137 21.83 -14.53 -5.67
N ASN A 138 23.11 -14.49 -6.03
CA ASN A 138 24.22 -14.78 -5.10
C ASN A 138 24.36 -13.71 -4.01
N LYS A 139 24.27 -12.42 -4.38
CA LYS A 139 24.28 -11.29 -3.42
C LYS A 139 23.09 -11.39 -2.47
N TRP A 140 21.91 -11.79 -2.96
CA TRP A 140 20.71 -12.02 -2.17
C TRP A 140 20.94 -13.10 -1.10
N LEU A 141 21.45 -14.28 -1.48
CA LEU A 141 21.76 -15.36 -0.53
C LEU A 141 22.82 -14.96 0.50
N LYS A 142 23.86 -14.24 0.06
CA LYS A 142 24.90 -13.73 0.97
C LYS A 142 24.32 -12.75 2.00
N MET A 143 23.50 -11.80 1.56
CA MET A 143 22.82 -10.87 2.46
C MET A 143 21.97 -11.60 3.49
N LEU A 144 21.17 -12.58 3.07
CA LEU A 144 20.33 -13.37 3.98
C LEU A 144 21.16 -14.12 5.03
N GLN A 145 22.32 -14.62 4.64
CA GLN A 145 23.25 -15.25 5.58
C GLN A 145 23.77 -14.23 6.61
N GLU A 146 24.23 -13.07 6.17
CA GLU A 146 24.78 -12.02 7.05
C GLU A 146 23.71 -11.45 8.00
N LEU A 147 22.46 -11.25 7.52
CA LEU A 147 21.32 -10.86 8.37
C LEU A 147 21.04 -11.92 9.44
N HIS A 148 21.04 -13.19 9.06
CA HIS A 148 20.82 -14.29 9.99
C HIS A 148 21.92 -14.38 11.06
N GLU A 149 23.19 -14.26 10.67
CA GLU A 149 24.33 -14.24 11.60
C GLU A 149 24.26 -13.06 12.57
N ALA A 150 23.68 -11.94 12.13
CA ALA A 150 23.39 -10.76 12.94
C ALA A 150 22.08 -10.86 13.77
N ASN A 151 21.32 -11.95 13.67
CA ASN A 151 19.98 -12.11 14.25
C ASN A 151 19.00 -10.99 13.85
N ILE A 152 19.07 -10.55 12.60
CA ILE A 152 18.17 -9.56 12.02
C ILE A 152 17.21 -10.27 11.07
N ALA A 153 15.93 -9.89 11.15
CA ALA A 153 14.98 -10.13 10.08
C ALA A 153 14.22 -8.84 9.79
N HIS A 154 14.09 -8.48 8.53
CA HIS A 154 13.41 -7.29 8.03
C HIS A 154 11.90 -7.29 8.33
N GLY A 155 11.25 -8.45 8.27
CA GLY A 155 9.81 -8.62 8.52
C GLY A 155 8.90 -8.30 7.34
N ASP A 156 9.36 -7.50 6.39
CA ASP A 156 8.67 -7.21 5.12
C ASP A 156 9.62 -7.18 3.91
N LEU A 157 10.37 -8.27 3.69
CA LEU A 157 11.14 -8.40 2.44
C LEU A 157 10.19 -8.53 1.24
N GLN A 158 10.18 -7.49 0.41
CA GLN A 158 9.44 -7.44 -0.84
C GLN A 158 10.15 -6.51 -1.83
N HIS A 159 9.79 -6.62 -3.11
CA HIS A 159 10.37 -5.81 -4.19
C HIS A 159 10.37 -4.29 -3.96
N GLY A 160 9.38 -3.75 -3.24
CA GLY A 160 9.29 -2.31 -2.92
C GLY A 160 10.25 -1.84 -1.82
N ASN A 161 10.72 -2.76 -0.96
CA ASN A 161 11.61 -2.47 0.17
C ASN A 161 13.07 -2.83 -0.10
N VAL A 162 13.38 -3.22 -1.35
CA VAL A 162 14.72 -3.60 -1.79
C VAL A 162 15.12 -2.66 -2.93
N LEU A 163 16.12 -1.83 -2.69
CA LEU A 163 16.75 -0.98 -3.69
C LEU A 163 18.07 -1.59 -4.16
N ILE A 164 18.40 -1.34 -5.43
CA ILE A 164 19.70 -1.68 -6.01
C ILE A 164 20.44 -0.39 -6.32
N HIS A 165 21.61 -0.22 -5.73
CA HIS A 165 22.49 0.92 -5.94
C HIS A 165 23.91 0.44 -6.24
N ASN A 166 24.44 0.78 -7.42
CA ASN A 166 25.72 0.29 -7.91
C ASN A 166 25.84 -1.25 -7.82
N ASP A 167 24.77 -1.94 -8.24
CA ASP A 167 24.64 -3.40 -8.19
C ASP A 167 24.69 -4.02 -6.77
N GLU A 168 24.63 -3.21 -5.72
CA GLU A 168 24.54 -3.64 -4.32
C GLU A 168 23.12 -3.53 -3.80
N ILE A 169 22.73 -4.48 -2.95
CA ILE A 169 21.39 -4.54 -2.34
C ILE A 169 21.34 -3.60 -1.14
N ILE A 170 20.33 -2.74 -1.09
CA ILE A 170 20.06 -1.84 0.03
C ILE A 170 18.62 -2.05 0.49
N LEU A 171 18.44 -2.31 1.79
CA LEU A 171 17.14 -2.52 2.42
C LEU A 171 16.60 -1.22 3.01
N ILE A 172 15.31 -0.98 2.82
CA ILE A 172 14.59 0.17 3.37
C ILE A 172 13.28 -0.28 4.03
N ASP A 173 12.67 0.60 4.82
CA ASP A 173 11.42 0.35 5.56
C ASP A 173 11.56 -0.69 6.69
N TYR A 174 12.06 -0.23 7.84
CA TYR A 174 12.36 -1.08 8.99
C TYR A 174 11.19 -1.26 9.97
N ASP A 175 9.96 -0.91 9.58
CA ASP A 175 8.79 -0.92 10.46
C ASP A 175 8.48 -2.32 11.02
N GLY A 176 8.67 -3.38 10.21
CA GLY A 176 8.47 -4.78 10.59
C GLY A 176 9.70 -5.50 11.17
N MET A 177 10.83 -4.81 11.36
CA MET A 177 12.11 -5.44 11.64
C MET A 177 12.17 -6.10 13.03
N TYR A 178 12.70 -7.32 13.07
CA TYR A 178 13.11 -8.04 14.27
C TYR A 178 14.60 -7.85 14.54
N VAL A 179 14.90 -7.56 15.81
CA VAL A 179 16.23 -7.62 16.42
C VAL A 179 16.10 -8.29 17.79
N PRO A 180 17.18 -8.85 18.38
CA PRO A 180 17.09 -9.61 19.63
C PRO A 180 16.44 -8.86 20.80
N ASP A 181 16.62 -7.54 20.88
CA ASP A 181 16.03 -6.71 21.95
C ASP A 181 14.50 -6.57 21.85
N LEU A 182 13.90 -6.99 20.74
CA LEU A 182 12.44 -7.03 20.53
C LEU A 182 11.86 -8.43 20.73
N ASP A 183 12.66 -9.40 21.17
CA ASP A 183 12.20 -10.77 21.42
C ASP A 183 11.06 -10.79 22.44
N GLY A 184 10.02 -11.58 22.15
CA GLY A 184 8.80 -11.66 22.96
C GLY A 184 7.75 -10.56 22.68
N MET A 185 8.03 -9.58 21.82
CA MET A 185 7.00 -8.66 21.31
C MET A 185 6.24 -9.30 20.12
N PRO A 186 4.96 -8.95 19.89
CA PRO A 186 4.26 -9.39 18.68
C PRO A 186 4.74 -8.63 17.45
N SER A 187 4.55 -9.19 16.25
CA SER A 187 4.75 -8.49 14.98
C SER A 187 3.72 -7.35 14.84
N ASN A 188 4.18 -6.13 14.56
CA ASN A 188 3.33 -4.97 14.26
C ASN A 188 2.94 -4.91 12.77
N GLU A 189 3.70 -5.57 11.91
CA GLU A 189 3.48 -5.70 10.48
C GLU A 189 3.61 -7.17 10.07
N LEU A 190 2.76 -7.63 9.16
CA LEU A 190 2.80 -9.01 8.63
C LEU A 190 3.51 -9.08 7.27
N GLY A 191 3.82 -7.93 6.68
CA GLY A 191 4.40 -7.77 5.38
C GLY A 191 3.42 -7.97 4.22
N HIS A 192 3.95 -7.88 2.99
CA HIS A 192 3.18 -7.90 1.77
C HIS A 192 2.66 -9.31 1.41
N ARG A 193 1.36 -9.42 1.12
CA ARG A 193 0.66 -10.71 0.91
C ARG A 193 1.24 -11.58 -0.21
N ASN A 194 1.87 -10.98 -1.22
CA ASN A 194 2.49 -11.71 -2.34
C ASN A 194 3.89 -12.27 -2.02
N TYR A 195 4.41 -12.01 -0.82
CA TYR A 195 5.73 -12.48 -0.38
C TYR A 195 5.67 -13.30 0.92
N GLN A 196 4.57 -13.25 1.65
CA GLN A 196 4.47 -13.78 3.01
C GLN A 196 3.80 -15.16 3.05
N HIS A 197 4.23 -15.97 4.02
CA HIS A 197 3.68 -17.31 4.22
C HIS A 197 2.18 -17.24 4.59
N PRO A 198 1.29 -18.08 4.03
CA PRO A 198 -0.16 -18.04 4.32
C PRO A 198 -0.53 -18.18 5.80
N GLY A 199 0.27 -18.95 6.55
CA GLY A 199 0.11 -19.13 8.00
C GLY A 199 0.69 -18.00 8.87
N ARG A 200 1.24 -16.93 8.28
CA ARG A 200 1.86 -15.84 9.05
C ARG A 200 0.81 -15.08 9.86
N ASN A 201 1.15 -14.73 11.10
CA ASN A 201 0.29 -14.00 12.02
C ASN A 201 1.15 -13.18 13.01
N PRO A 202 0.55 -12.30 13.83
CA PRO A 202 1.31 -11.42 14.73
C PRO A 202 2.11 -12.12 15.83
N GLU A 203 1.82 -13.38 16.17
CA GLU A 203 2.60 -14.14 17.17
C GLU A 203 3.92 -14.65 16.58
N HIS A 204 4.02 -14.73 15.26
CA HIS A 204 5.26 -15.07 14.57
C HIS A 204 6.15 -13.84 14.45
N PHE A 205 7.04 -13.65 15.42
CA PHE A 205 8.03 -12.59 15.44
C PHE A 205 9.37 -13.12 15.98
N GLY A 206 10.38 -13.19 15.11
CA GLY A 206 11.65 -13.86 15.38
C GLY A 206 12.60 -13.79 14.19
N PRO A 207 13.81 -14.35 14.27
CA PRO A 207 14.81 -14.26 13.19
C PRO A 207 14.46 -15.08 11.94
N TYR A 208 13.42 -15.93 11.99
CA TYR A 208 13.00 -16.81 10.88
C TYR A 208 11.96 -16.15 9.95
N ILE A 209 11.45 -14.98 10.31
CA ILE A 209 10.25 -14.39 9.72
C ILE A 209 10.38 -14.00 8.24
N ASP A 210 11.61 -13.87 7.76
CA ASP A 210 11.92 -13.54 6.36
C ASP A 210 12.18 -14.78 5.50
N ASN A 211 12.29 -15.97 6.08
CA ASN A 211 12.76 -17.13 5.31
C ASN A 211 11.85 -17.43 4.12
N PHE A 212 10.53 -17.28 4.28
CA PHE A 212 9.59 -17.52 3.19
C PHE A 212 9.66 -16.46 2.09
N SER A 213 9.67 -15.17 2.44
CA SER A 213 9.80 -14.07 1.46
C SER A 213 11.14 -14.11 0.74
N ALA A 214 12.19 -14.53 1.44
CA ALA A 214 13.51 -14.80 0.89
C ALA A 214 13.47 -15.89 -0.20
N TRP A 215 12.72 -16.98 0.00
CA TRP A 215 12.49 -17.99 -1.04
C TRP A 215 11.75 -17.44 -2.24
N VAL A 216 10.66 -16.69 -2.02
CA VAL A 216 9.84 -16.10 -3.10
C VAL A 216 10.69 -15.21 -4.01
N ILE A 217 11.51 -14.33 -3.42
CA ILE A 217 12.38 -13.41 -4.16
C ILE A 217 13.51 -14.17 -4.85
N PHE A 218 14.18 -15.08 -4.15
CA PHE A 218 15.28 -15.86 -4.71
C PHE A 218 14.86 -16.70 -5.91
N ILE A 219 13.72 -17.40 -5.80
CA ILE A 219 13.17 -18.20 -6.91
C ILE A 219 12.77 -17.30 -8.07
N SER A 220 12.20 -16.12 -7.79
CA SER A 220 11.84 -15.18 -8.85
C SER A 220 13.07 -14.76 -9.66
N ILE A 221 14.17 -14.40 -9.00
CA ILE A 221 15.45 -14.04 -9.64
C ILE A 221 16.03 -15.24 -10.41
N ALA A 222 16.09 -16.42 -9.79
CA ALA A 222 16.63 -17.62 -10.40
C ALA A 222 15.83 -18.05 -11.65
N ALA A 223 14.50 -17.92 -11.59
CA ALA A 223 13.61 -18.27 -12.69
C ALA A 223 13.83 -17.36 -13.90
N VAL A 224 13.86 -16.04 -13.73
CA VAL A 224 14.09 -15.13 -14.87
C VAL A 224 15.52 -15.12 -15.35
N SER A 225 16.49 -15.48 -14.49
CA SER A 225 17.87 -15.74 -14.91
C SER A 225 17.97 -16.96 -15.82
N ALA A 226 17.12 -17.97 -15.64
CA ALA A 226 17.08 -19.17 -16.48
C ALA A 226 16.24 -18.97 -17.76
N ASP A 227 15.08 -18.30 -17.64
CA ASP A 227 14.19 -18.00 -18.75
C ASP A 227 13.48 -16.65 -18.55
N ALA A 228 13.94 -15.63 -19.28
CA ALA A 228 13.40 -14.28 -19.27
C ALA A 228 11.91 -14.21 -19.64
N SER A 229 11.40 -15.16 -20.45
CA SER A 229 10.01 -15.15 -20.92
C SER A 229 9.00 -15.39 -19.79
N LEU A 230 9.46 -15.96 -18.66
CA LEU A 230 8.66 -16.18 -17.46
C LEU A 230 8.15 -14.88 -16.83
N TRP A 231 8.88 -13.76 -17.00
CA TRP A 231 8.46 -12.47 -16.49
C TRP A 231 7.11 -12.03 -17.09
N HIS A 232 6.99 -12.11 -18.41
CA HIS A 232 5.77 -11.71 -19.11
C HIS A 232 4.68 -12.78 -19.05
N SER A 233 5.03 -14.07 -19.12
CA SER A 233 4.03 -15.15 -19.13
C SER A 233 3.29 -15.31 -17.79
N LEU A 234 3.94 -14.98 -16.68
CA LEU A 234 3.32 -15.01 -15.34
C LEU A 234 2.75 -13.65 -14.90
N GLY A 235 2.81 -12.64 -15.76
CA GLY A 235 2.32 -11.29 -15.49
C GLY A 235 3.05 -10.61 -14.34
N ALA A 236 4.36 -10.77 -14.24
CA ALA A 236 5.19 -10.03 -13.28
C ALA A 236 5.23 -8.55 -13.65
N GLY A 237 5.34 -7.66 -12.65
CA GLY A 237 5.42 -6.22 -12.88
C GLY A 237 4.62 -5.37 -11.88
N GLU A 238 4.68 -4.04 -12.07
CA GLU A 238 4.12 -3.06 -11.13
C GLU A 238 2.61 -3.15 -10.95
N ALA A 239 1.86 -3.60 -11.97
CA ALA A 239 0.39 -3.62 -11.93
C ALA A 239 -0.18 -4.47 -10.78
N ASP A 240 0.55 -5.49 -10.34
CA ASP A 240 0.12 -6.44 -9.30
C ASP A 240 1.01 -6.42 -8.04
N GLU A 241 1.94 -5.46 -7.92
CA GLU A 241 2.90 -5.34 -6.80
C GLU A 241 3.59 -6.69 -6.47
N ARG A 242 4.12 -7.36 -7.51
CA ARG A 242 4.74 -8.69 -7.39
C ARG A 242 5.86 -8.93 -8.39
N LEU A 243 6.74 -9.86 -8.02
CA LEU A 243 7.63 -10.55 -8.95
C LEU A 243 6.83 -11.68 -9.64
N LEU A 244 7.25 -12.95 -9.53
CA LEU A 244 6.57 -14.05 -10.25
C LEU A 244 5.33 -14.60 -9.55
N PHE A 245 5.24 -14.47 -8.22
CA PHE A 245 4.20 -15.12 -7.42
C PHE A 245 3.18 -14.14 -6.84
N ARG A 246 1.96 -14.62 -6.65
CA ARG A 246 0.86 -13.93 -5.93
C ARG A 246 0.44 -14.76 -4.72
N GLN A 247 -0.27 -14.13 -3.78
CA GLN A 247 -0.75 -14.79 -2.56
C GLN A 247 -1.44 -16.14 -2.83
N ASN A 248 -2.29 -16.22 -3.86
CA ASN A 248 -3.04 -17.43 -4.19
C ASN A 248 -2.14 -18.62 -4.59
N ASP A 249 -0.92 -18.35 -5.09
CA ASP A 249 0.02 -19.42 -5.43
C ASP A 249 0.50 -20.17 -4.18
N PHE A 250 0.49 -19.53 -3.02
CA PHE A 250 0.89 -20.13 -1.75
C PHE A 250 -0.30 -20.74 -1.00
N VAL A 251 -1.49 -20.14 -1.14
CA VAL A 251 -2.72 -20.64 -0.50
C VAL A 251 -3.23 -21.91 -1.20
N LEU A 252 -3.10 -21.98 -2.53
CA LEU A 252 -3.51 -23.13 -3.35
C LEU A 252 -2.38 -23.58 -4.30
N PRO A 253 -1.29 -24.18 -3.78
CA PRO A 253 -0.10 -24.52 -4.58
C PRO A 253 -0.37 -25.47 -5.74
N ASP A 254 -1.36 -26.37 -5.60
CA ASP A 254 -1.71 -27.35 -6.63
C ASP A 254 -2.46 -26.73 -7.82
N ALA A 255 -3.05 -25.55 -7.64
CA ALA A 255 -3.74 -24.77 -8.68
C ALA A 255 -2.90 -23.59 -9.19
N SER A 256 -1.64 -23.47 -8.75
CA SER A 256 -0.77 -22.36 -9.13
C SER A 256 -0.16 -22.58 -10.51
N GLN A 257 -0.59 -21.73 -11.46
CA GLN A 257 0.01 -21.66 -12.79
C GLN A 257 1.51 -21.31 -12.71
N ALA A 258 1.91 -20.43 -11.79
CA ALA A 258 3.32 -20.06 -11.61
C ALA A 258 4.17 -21.27 -11.23
N LEU A 259 3.74 -22.07 -10.24
CA LEU A 259 4.44 -23.29 -9.87
C LEU A 259 4.43 -24.33 -10.99
N GLU A 260 3.30 -24.54 -11.66
CA GLU A 260 3.20 -25.48 -12.78
C GLU A 260 4.15 -25.12 -13.94
N CYS A 261 4.24 -23.84 -14.28
CA CYS A 261 5.17 -23.34 -15.30
C CYS A 261 6.63 -23.57 -14.88
N LEU A 262 7.00 -23.22 -13.65
CA LEU A 262 8.37 -23.33 -13.16
C LEU A 262 8.83 -24.80 -12.99
N GLU A 263 7.90 -25.73 -12.71
CA GLU A 263 8.18 -27.17 -12.64
C GLU A 263 8.47 -27.79 -14.01
N ARG A 264 8.05 -27.14 -15.09
CA ARG A 264 8.29 -27.57 -16.47
C ARG A 264 9.50 -26.90 -17.11
N ALA A 265 10.21 -26.03 -16.39
CA ALA A 265 11.40 -25.37 -16.90
C ALA A 265 12.50 -26.37 -17.26
N ASP A 266 13.25 -26.09 -18.32
CA ASP A 266 14.34 -26.97 -18.78
C ASP A 266 15.49 -27.06 -17.75
N ASP A 267 15.68 -26.01 -16.94
CA ASP A 267 16.71 -25.93 -15.92
C ASP A 267 16.43 -26.87 -14.71
N GLU A 268 17.31 -27.86 -14.51
CA GLU A 268 17.19 -28.84 -13.41
C GLU A 268 17.39 -28.22 -12.02
N ALA A 269 18.26 -27.20 -11.90
CA ALA A 269 18.50 -26.53 -10.63
C ALA A 269 17.26 -25.75 -10.19
N LEU A 270 16.61 -25.05 -11.12
CA LEU A 270 15.33 -24.39 -10.91
C LEU A 270 14.24 -25.40 -10.53
N ARG A 271 14.10 -26.51 -11.27
CA ARG A 271 13.13 -27.57 -10.91
C ARG A 271 13.39 -28.17 -9.53
N SER A 272 14.64 -28.28 -9.09
CA SER A 272 14.98 -28.72 -7.74
C SER A 272 14.63 -27.68 -6.67
N LEU A 273 14.79 -26.39 -6.97
CA LEU A 273 14.39 -25.30 -6.10
C LEU A 273 12.87 -25.30 -5.90
N ILE A 274 12.09 -25.43 -6.98
CA ILE A 274 10.62 -25.45 -6.90
C ILE A 274 10.11 -26.65 -6.10
N ARG A 275 10.70 -27.84 -6.29
CA ARG A 275 10.39 -29.01 -5.46
C ARG A 275 10.61 -28.75 -3.98
N SER A 276 11.75 -28.13 -3.63
CA SER A 276 12.04 -27.74 -2.24
C SER A 276 11.05 -26.69 -1.74
N PHE A 277 10.66 -25.74 -2.59
CA PHE A 277 9.74 -24.67 -2.24
C PHE A 277 8.32 -25.18 -1.95
N ARG A 278 7.85 -26.21 -2.68
CA ARG A 278 6.57 -26.87 -2.35
C ARG A 278 6.57 -27.49 -0.96
N GLU A 279 7.69 -28.09 -0.55
CA GLU A 279 7.84 -28.58 0.83
C GLU A 279 7.78 -27.42 1.83
N VAL A 280 8.52 -26.33 1.55
CA VAL A 280 8.53 -25.11 2.36
C VAL A 280 7.13 -24.49 2.55
N MET A 281 6.29 -24.48 1.53
CA MET A 281 4.91 -23.95 1.63
C MET A 281 4.01 -24.73 2.58
N SER A 282 4.35 -25.99 2.86
CA SER A 282 3.58 -26.86 3.76
C SER A 282 4.14 -26.87 5.20
N GLU A 283 5.27 -26.21 5.44
CA GLU A 283 5.91 -26.15 6.74
C GLU A 283 5.27 -25.09 7.65
N GLU A 284 5.47 -25.24 8.96
CA GLU A 284 5.11 -24.19 9.92
C GLU A 284 6.05 -22.99 9.74
N VAL A 285 5.52 -21.77 9.90
CA VAL A 285 6.27 -20.50 9.71
C VAL A 285 7.60 -20.50 10.47
N THR A 286 7.63 -21.04 11.69
CA THR A 286 8.81 -21.11 12.57
C THR A 286 9.86 -22.12 12.12
N LYS A 287 9.48 -23.08 11.26
CA LYS A 287 10.32 -24.16 10.76
C LYS A 287 10.74 -23.97 9.31
N VAL A 288 10.21 -22.96 8.62
CA VAL A 288 10.60 -22.64 7.25
C VAL A 288 12.12 -22.47 7.18
N PRO A 289 12.85 -23.30 6.41
CA PRO A 289 14.29 -23.17 6.26
C PRO A 289 14.66 -21.97 5.39
N ARG A 290 15.88 -21.46 5.54
CA ARG A 290 16.44 -20.45 4.64
C ARG A 290 16.61 -21.00 3.22
N PRO A 291 16.51 -20.16 2.17
CA PRO A 291 16.87 -20.55 0.82
C PRO A 291 18.35 -20.92 0.75
N PHE A 292 18.65 -21.86 -0.14
CA PHE A 292 20.00 -22.33 -0.40
C PHE A 292 20.20 -22.47 -1.90
N ASP A 293 21.43 -22.24 -2.36
CA ASP A 293 21.81 -22.55 -3.73
C ASP A 293 22.02 -24.06 -3.89
N PRO A 294 21.30 -24.74 -4.80
CA PRO A 294 21.51 -26.15 -5.09
C PRO A 294 22.90 -26.43 -5.68
N GLN A 295 23.52 -25.48 -6.38
CA GLN A 295 24.83 -25.64 -7.02
C GLN A 295 25.94 -25.71 -5.96
N LEU A 296 25.87 -24.88 -4.92
CA LEU A 296 26.78 -24.92 -3.76
C LEU A 296 26.71 -26.24 -2.97
N LYS A 297 25.57 -26.95 -2.95
CA LYS A 297 25.46 -28.31 -2.35
C LYS A 297 26.20 -29.37 -3.17
N ALA A 298 26.26 -29.24 -4.50
CA ALA A 298 27.00 -30.17 -5.35
C ALA A 298 28.52 -30.01 -5.17
N ASP A 299 29.00 -28.77 -5.04
CA ASP A 299 30.42 -28.47 -4.84
C ASP A 299 30.90 -28.85 -3.42
N ALA A 300 30.08 -28.69 -2.38
CA ALA A 300 30.42 -29.13 -1.02
C ALA A 300 30.51 -30.66 -0.87
N VAL A 301 29.75 -31.42 -1.67
CA VAL A 301 29.83 -32.89 -1.73
C VAL A 301 31.07 -33.35 -2.51
N GLN A 302 31.55 -32.57 -3.49
CA GLN A 302 32.77 -32.89 -4.24
C GLN A 302 34.07 -32.49 -3.51
N LEU A 303 34.07 -31.40 -2.73
CA LEU A 303 35.25 -30.96 -1.96
C LEU A 303 35.51 -31.76 -0.67
N SER A 304 34.57 -32.58 -0.19
CA SER A 304 34.71 -33.35 1.07
C SER A 304 35.32 -34.75 0.91
N VAL A 305 35.68 -35.18 -0.31
CA VAL A 305 36.34 -36.49 -0.56
C VAL A 305 37.86 -36.45 -0.30
N ALA A 306 38.43 -35.29 0.03
CA ALA A 306 39.87 -35.15 0.29
C ALA A 306 40.16 -34.52 1.66
N SER A 307 39.88 -35.23 2.77
CA SER A 307 40.80 -35.30 3.93
C SER A 307 40.21 -36.12 5.10
N VAL A 308 40.99 -37.13 5.45
CA VAL A 308 40.96 -38.06 6.59
C VAL A 308 40.53 -37.44 7.93
N SER A 309 39.57 -38.04 8.65
CA SER A 309 39.82 -38.91 9.82
C SER A 309 38.53 -39.26 10.60
N ILE A 310 38.25 -40.56 10.67
CA ILE A 310 37.14 -41.18 11.40
C ILE A 310 37.55 -41.40 12.84
N SER A 311 36.87 -40.78 13.82
CA SER A 311 36.65 -41.34 15.18
C SER A 311 36.01 -40.28 16.10
N ALA A 312 34.68 -40.12 16.02
CA ALA A 312 33.84 -39.61 17.12
C ALA A 312 32.34 -39.44 16.74
N ALA A 313 31.95 -39.62 15.48
CA ALA A 313 30.57 -39.35 15.02
C ALA A 313 29.73 -40.62 14.72
N THR A 314 30.15 -41.80 15.19
CA THR A 314 29.46 -43.08 14.91
C THR A 314 28.53 -43.57 16.02
N LYS A 315 28.20 -42.74 17.03
CA LYS A 315 27.27 -43.14 18.11
C LYS A 315 25.98 -42.34 18.24
N LEU A 316 25.79 -41.29 17.43
CA LEU A 316 24.55 -40.48 17.42
C LEU A 316 23.74 -40.59 16.11
N MET A 317 24.35 -41.08 15.02
CA MET A 317 23.68 -41.34 13.73
C MET A 317 23.17 -42.78 13.55
N ALA A 318 23.24 -43.63 14.60
CA ALA A 318 22.73 -45.00 14.57
C ALA A 318 21.28 -45.13 15.12
N SER A 319 20.73 -44.06 15.72
CA SER A 319 19.39 -44.08 16.33
C SER A 319 18.29 -43.47 15.46
N PHE A 320 18.64 -42.72 14.40
CA PHE A 320 17.66 -42.17 13.44
C PHE A 320 17.48 -43.04 12.19
N ALA A 321 18.51 -43.77 11.76
CA ALA A 321 18.47 -44.62 10.56
C ALA A 321 17.71 -45.96 10.76
N ALA A 322 17.51 -46.41 12.00
CA ALA A 322 16.75 -47.63 12.30
C ALA A 322 15.23 -47.39 12.32
N ALA A 323 14.78 -46.22 12.80
CA ALA A 323 13.36 -45.86 12.86
C ALA A 323 12.77 -45.46 11.48
N PHE A 324 13.59 -44.87 10.60
CA PHE A 324 13.16 -44.52 9.23
C PHE A 324 13.05 -45.75 8.31
N LYS A 325 13.87 -46.78 8.54
CA LYS A 325 13.88 -48.02 7.75
C LYS A 325 12.71 -48.97 8.08
N GLU A 326 12.19 -48.94 9.31
CA GLU A 326 10.99 -49.69 9.70
C GLU A 326 9.67 -49.06 9.21
N TRP A 327 9.65 -47.75 8.96
CA TRP A 327 8.51 -47.04 8.37
C TRP A 327 8.41 -47.24 6.84
N LEU A 328 9.55 -47.24 6.13
CA LEU A 328 9.60 -47.40 4.67
C LEU A 328 9.23 -48.81 4.17
N VAL A 329 9.47 -49.86 4.97
CA VAL A 329 9.19 -51.25 4.56
C VAL A 329 7.70 -51.62 4.73
N LYS A 330 6.93 -50.84 5.51
CA LYS A 330 5.51 -51.15 5.77
C LYS A 330 4.52 -50.46 4.82
N LYS A 331 4.97 -49.59 3.91
CA LYS A 331 4.09 -48.89 2.94
C LYS A 331 4.39 -49.19 1.45
N MET A 332 5.25 -50.16 1.15
CA MET A 332 5.43 -50.69 -0.21
C MET A 332 4.92 -52.13 -0.33
N ARG A 333 3.60 -52.27 -0.43
CA ARG A 333 2.95 -53.31 -1.23
C ARG A 333 1.83 -52.64 -2.02
N SER A 334 2.13 -52.33 -3.28
CA SER A 334 1.17 -51.89 -4.29
C SER A 334 0.26 -53.09 -4.70
N PRO A 335 -0.87 -52.83 -5.38
CA PRO A 335 -0.83 -52.50 -6.81
C PRO A 335 -1.51 -51.14 -7.08
N ALA A 336 -0.81 -50.20 -7.69
CA ALA A 336 -0.88 -49.96 -9.14
C ALA A 336 -2.32 -49.73 -9.64
N VAL A 337 -2.76 -48.48 -9.56
CA VAL A 337 -3.66 -47.87 -10.56
C VAL A 337 -3.08 -46.50 -10.89
N THR A 338 -2.63 -46.40 -12.13
CA THR A 338 -2.15 -45.19 -12.80
C THR A 338 -3.29 -44.64 -13.66
N ILE A 339 -3.18 -43.35 -14.00
CA ILE A 339 -3.84 -42.57 -15.07
C ILE A 339 -4.77 -41.50 -14.48
N ARG A 340 -4.79 -40.22 -14.87
CA ARG A 340 -3.94 -39.33 -15.70
C ARG A 340 -4.70 -37.98 -15.72
N SER A 341 -3.95 -36.90 -15.71
CA SER A 341 -4.29 -35.53 -16.14
C SER A 341 -5.29 -35.42 -17.30
N GLN A 342 -6.03 -34.30 -17.38
CA GLN A 342 -6.17 -33.41 -18.57
C GLN A 342 -7.16 -32.23 -18.30
N PRO A 343 -7.14 -31.14 -19.09
CA PRO A 343 -6.93 -29.77 -18.58
C PRO A 343 -7.99 -28.74 -19.03
N GLU A 344 -7.64 -27.48 -18.77
CA GLU A 344 -8.25 -26.20 -19.16
C GLU A 344 -9.01 -26.10 -20.50
N SER A 345 -9.97 -25.19 -20.46
CA SER A 345 -10.57 -24.43 -21.56
C SER A 345 -10.39 -22.94 -21.21
N SER A 346 -9.92 -22.04 -22.07
CA SER A 346 -10.00 -22.02 -23.53
C SER A 346 -9.01 -21.01 -24.13
N TYR A 347 -8.27 -21.51 -25.12
CA TYR A 347 -7.95 -20.88 -26.41
C TYR A 347 -7.05 -19.64 -26.47
N SER A 348 -5.74 -19.92 -26.38
CA SER A 348 -4.78 -19.39 -27.35
C SER A 348 -4.24 -20.55 -28.20
N THR A 349 -4.19 -20.34 -29.51
CA THR A 349 -3.67 -21.17 -30.60
C THR A 349 -2.44 -22.00 -30.20
N GLY A 350 -2.62 -23.25 -29.77
CA GLY A 350 -1.52 -24.00 -29.13
C GLY A 350 -1.63 -25.53 -29.12
N SER A 351 -2.49 -26.12 -29.95
CA SER A 351 -2.66 -27.59 -30.03
C SER A 351 -2.23 -28.19 -31.37
N SER A 352 -1.29 -27.55 -32.06
CA SER A 352 -0.59 -28.17 -33.19
C SER A 352 0.68 -28.92 -32.78
N TRP A 353 1.30 -28.59 -31.63
CA TRP A 353 2.65 -29.08 -31.30
C TRP A 353 2.67 -30.24 -30.28
N VAL A 354 1.65 -30.36 -29.42
CA VAL A 354 1.55 -31.46 -28.44
C VAL A 354 1.15 -32.80 -29.09
N LEU A 355 0.56 -32.75 -30.29
CA LEU A 355 0.23 -33.93 -31.08
C LEU A 355 1.39 -34.44 -31.95
N ASP A 356 2.42 -33.62 -32.17
CA ASP A 356 3.64 -34.01 -32.88
C ASP A 356 4.61 -34.81 -31.99
N TYR A 357 4.49 -34.74 -30.66
CA TYR A 357 5.43 -35.42 -29.73
C TYR A 357 4.98 -36.80 -29.22
N LEU A 358 3.90 -37.36 -29.79
CA LEU A 358 3.50 -38.75 -29.58
C LEU A 358 3.48 -39.52 -30.92
N GLU A 359 4.56 -39.41 -31.70
CA GLU A 359 4.90 -40.38 -32.74
C GLU A 359 5.25 -41.74 -32.12
N THR A 360 4.23 -42.43 -31.61
CA THR A 360 4.22 -43.89 -31.73
C THR A 360 3.68 -44.18 -33.11
N GLU A 361 4.55 -44.68 -33.99
CA GLU A 361 4.21 -45.16 -35.32
C GLU A 361 2.85 -45.85 -35.30
N ALA A 362 1.92 -45.39 -36.13
CA ALA A 362 0.64 -46.05 -36.29
C ALA A 362 0.92 -47.51 -36.69
N VAL A 363 0.62 -48.46 -35.80
CA VAL A 363 0.75 -49.89 -36.11
C VAL A 363 -0.09 -50.14 -37.36
N PRO A 364 0.53 -50.52 -38.49
CA PRO A 364 -0.22 -50.74 -39.71
C PRO A 364 -1.28 -51.81 -39.44
N SER A 365 -2.52 -51.53 -39.81
CA SER A 365 -3.59 -52.52 -39.78
C SER A 365 -3.12 -53.81 -40.46
N LYS A 366 -3.50 -54.98 -39.91
CA LYS A 366 -3.05 -56.30 -40.36
C LYS A 366 -2.95 -56.34 -41.89
N PRO A 367 -1.79 -56.73 -42.47
CA PRO A 367 -1.67 -56.86 -43.91
C PRO A 367 -2.79 -57.77 -44.41
N TRP A 368 -3.31 -57.48 -45.61
CA TRP A 368 -4.40 -58.25 -46.18
C TRP A 368 -4.03 -59.73 -46.12
N SER A 369 -4.90 -60.56 -45.55
CA SER A 369 -4.67 -62.00 -45.54
C SER A 369 -4.45 -62.46 -46.98
N THR A 370 -3.25 -62.96 -47.26
CA THR A 370 -2.76 -63.26 -48.61
C THR A 370 -3.64 -64.29 -49.35
N ASP A 371 -4.49 -65.01 -48.62
CA ASP A 371 -5.32 -66.10 -49.11
C ASP A 371 -6.72 -65.69 -49.64
N ARG A 372 -7.05 -64.39 -49.74
CA ARG A 372 -8.43 -63.95 -50.07
C ARG A 372 -8.69 -63.38 -51.47
N PHE A 373 -7.68 -63.15 -52.32
CA PHE A 373 -7.87 -62.49 -53.62
C PHE A 373 -7.88 -63.43 -54.84
N LEU A 374 -7.95 -64.75 -54.62
CA LEU A 374 -7.87 -65.74 -55.70
C LEU A 374 -9.02 -65.62 -56.70
N LEU A 375 -10.24 -65.33 -56.23
CA LEU A 375 -11.42 -65.17 -57.08
C LEU A 375 -11.35 -63.91 -57.93
N GLU A 376 -10.92 -62.79 -57.34
CA GLU A 376 -10.76 -61.51 -58.03
C GLU A 376 -9.70 -61.63 -59.12
N ARG A 377 -8.59 -62.34 -58.82
CA ARG A 377 -7.52 -62.58 -59.78
C ARG A 377 -7.97 -63.50 -60.91
N THR A 378 -8.67 -64.60 -60.61
CA THR A 378 -9.14 -65.51 -61.67
C THR A 378 -10.15 -64.83 -62.59
N VAL A 379 -11.07 -64.01 -62.05
CA VAL A 379 -12.01 -63.23 -62.86
C VAL A 379 -11.29 -62.18 -63.70
N SER A 380 -10.34 -61.43 -63.13
CA SER A 380 -9.55 -60.44 -63.88
C SER A 380 -8.68 -61.07 -64.97
N PHE A 381 -8.00 -62.18 -64.70
CA PHE A 381 -7.24 -62.90 -65.74
C PHE A 381 -8.16 -63.48 -66.83
N LEU A 382 -9.37 -63.93 -66.48
CA LEU A 382 -10.36 -64.40 -67.46
C LEU A 382 -10.81 -63.26 -68.37
N VAL A 383 -11.12 -62.08 -67.81
CA VAL A 383 -11.54 -60.90 -68.58
C VAL A 383 -10.42 -60.41 -69.49
N VAL A 384 -9.17 -60.36 -69.02
CA VAL A 384 -7.99 -60.02 -69.85
C VAL A 384 -7.77 -61.05 -70.96
N SER A 385 -7.97 -62.34 -70.67
CA SER A 385 -7.85 -63.40 -71.68
C SER A 385 -8.95 -63.31 -72.73
N ILE A 386 -10.20 -63.03 -72.34
CA ILE A 386 -11.33 -62.82 -73.24
C ILE A 386 -11.10 -61.56 -74.10
N ALA A 387 -10.59 -60.49 -73.52
CA ALA A 387 -10.24 -59.27 -74.24
C ALA A 387 -9.11 -59.49 -75.26
N ALA A 388 -8.07 -60.26 -74.90
CA ALA A 388 -6.98 -60.63 -75.81
C ALA A 388 -7.46 -61.51 -76.97
N VAL A 389 -8.31 -62.50 -76.69
CA VAL A 389 -8.93 -63.36 -77.71
C VAL A 389 -9.85 -62.55 -78.62
N ALA A 390 -10.65 -61.64 -78.07
CA ALA A 390 -11.50 -60.74 -78.85
C ALA A 390 -10.66 -59.80 -79.74
N ALA A 391 -9.55 -59.25 -79.24
CA ALA A 391 -8.66 -58.40 -80.03
C ALA A 391 -8.06 -59.14 -81.24
N VAL A 392 -7.74 -60.43 -81.09
CA VAL A 392 -7.25 -61.28 -82.19
C VAL A 392 -8.39 -61.69 -83.14
N ALA A 393 -9.55 -62.09 -82.60
CA ALA A 393 -10.71 -62.54 -83.38
C ALA A 393 -11.35 -61.40 -84.22
N TYR A 394 -11.30 -60.16 -83.73
CA TYR A 394 -11.83 -58.98 -84.42
C TYR A 394 -10.75 -58.18 -85.15
N GLY A 395 -9.60 -58.76 -85.49
CA GLY A 395 -8.47 -58.08 -86.15
C GLY A 395 -8.79 -57.32 -87.45
N ASN A 396 -9.93 -57.61 -88.09
CA ASN A 396 -10.40 -56.94 -89.31
C ASN A 396 -11.40 -55.79 -89.06
N ALA A 397 -11.80 -55.55 -87.80
CA ALA A 397 -12.75 -54.50 -87.40
C ALA A 397 -12.29 -53.84 -86.08
N PRO A 398 -11.26 -52.98 -86.11
CA PRO A 398 -10.62 -52.46 -84.91
C PRO A 398 -11.56 -51.63 -84.02
N SER A 399 -12.60 -51.02 -84.59
CA SER A 399 -13.59 -50.24 -83.82
C SER A 399 -14.51 -51.10 -82.96
N THR A 400 -14.90 -52.30 -83.42
CA THR A 400 -15.75 -53.22 -82.64
C THR A 400 -14.96 -53.95 -81.56
N ALA A 401 -13.70 -54.31 -81.86
CA ALA A 401 -12.76 -54.84 -80.87
C ALA A 401 -12.54 -53.85 -79.71
N LEU A 402 -12.37 -52.56 -80.04
CA LEU A 402 -12.17 -51.50 -79.06
C LEU A 402 -13.41 -51.30 -78.17
N LEU A 403 -14.61 -51.23 -78.76
CA LEU A 403 -15.86 -51.09 -78.00
C LEU A 403 -16.10 -52.28 -77.06
N PHE A 404 -15.84 -53.50 -77.51
CA PHE A 404 -16.00 -54.70 -76.69
C PHE A 404 -14.99 -54.74 -75.52
N CYS A 405 -13.72 -54.40 -75.77
CA CYS A 405 -12.70 -54.34 -74.72
C CYS A 405 -12.97 -53.22 -73.70
N THR A 406 -13.46 -52.06 -74.15
CA THR A 406 -13.84 -50.97 -73.22
C THR A 406 -15.05 -51.34 -72.36
N ALA A 407 -16.07 -51.97 -72.93
CA ALA A 407 -17.24 -52.42 -72.17
C ALA A 407 -16.87 -53.49 -71.11
N LEU A 408 -16.01 -54.45 -71.47
CA LEU A 408 -15.48 -55.44 -70.54
C LEU A 408 -14.64 -54.79 -69.43
N GLY A 409 -13.77 -53.85 -69.76
CA GLY A 409 -12.96 -53.11 -68.78
C GLY A 409 -13.79 -52.27 -67.81
N VAL A 410 -14.86 -51.63 -68.28
CA VAL A 410 -15.80 -50.89 -67.41
C VAL A 410 -16.56 -51.84 -66.48
N GLY A 411 -17.02 -52.99 -66.99
CA GLY A 411 -17.68 -54.02 -66.19
C GLY A 411 -16.77 -54.62 -65.11
N GLU A 412 -15.50 -54.88 -65.45
CA GLU A 412 -14.48 -55.36 -64.51
C GLU A 412 -14.18 -54.33 -63.42
N MET A 413 -13.98 -53.06 -63.80
CA MET A 413 -13.74 -51.98 -62.84
C MET A 413 -14.93 -51.77 -61.89
N ALA A 414 -16.17 -51.89 -62.39
CA ALA A 414 -17.37 -51.84 -61.55
C ALA A 414 -17.47 -53.03 -60.58
N PHE A 415 -17.12 -54.24 -61.03
CA PHE A 415 -17.07 -55.44 -60.19
C PHE A 415 -16.01 -55.32 -59.09
N LEU A 416 -14.79 -54.91 -59.45
CA LEU A 416 -13.68 -54.72 -58.51
C LEU A 416 -13.97 -53.60 -57.51
N ASN A 417 -14.59 -52.49 -57.93
CA ASN A 417 -15.04 -51.42 -57.04
C ASN A 417 -16.12 -51.93 -56.07
N ARG A 418 -17.11 -52.69 -56.54
CA ARG A 418 -18.15 -53.27 -55.67
C ARG A 418 -17.58 -54.24 -54.64
N ARG A 419 -16.60 -55.07 -55.03
CA ARG A 419 -15.89 -55.97 -54.10
C ARG A 419 -15.05 -55.19 -53.09
N TYR A 420 -14.35 -54.14 -53.53
CA TYR A 420 -13.60 -53.24 -52.68
C TYR A 420 -14.48 -52.58 -51.61
N LEU A 421 -15.67 -52.10 -51.99
CA LEU A 421 -16.61 -51.47 -51.06
C LEU A 421 -17.25 -52.44 -50.05
N ASN A 422 -17.31 -53.74 -50.38
CA ASN A 422 -17.84 -54.79 -49.50
C ASN A 422 -16.78 -55.40 -48.56
N LEU A 423 -15.51 -54.99 -48.65
CA LEU A 423 -14.49 -55.43 -47.70
C LEU A 423 -14.78 -54.85 -46.32
N SER A 424 -14.71 -55.71 -45.29
CA SER A 424 -14.93 -55.32 -43.89
C SER A 424 -14.05 -54.15 -43.44
N VAL A 425 -12.81 -54.11 -43.94
CA VAL A 425 -11.83 -53.05 -43.64
C VAL A 425 -12.20 -51.70 -44.28
N VAL A 426 -12.82 -51.71 -45.47
CA VAL A 426 -13.29 -50.49 -46.15
C VAL A 426 -14.57 -49.97 -45.52
N GLN A 427 -15.45 -50.87 -45.06
CA GLN A 427 -16.63 -50.52 -44.27
C GLN A 427 -16.24 -49.91 -42.92
N GLU A 428 -15.23 -50.46 -42.25
CA GLU A 428 -14.68 -49.92 -41.01
C GLU A 428 -14.08 -48.53 -41.21
N LYS A 429 -13.30 -48.31 -42.28
CA LYS A 429 -12.76 -47.00 -42.66
C LYS A 429 -13.88 -45.97 -42.88
N ARG A 430 -14.94 -46.32 -43.60
CA ARG A 430 -16.10 -45.44 -43.82
C ARG A 430 -16.83 -45.12 -42.52
N ALA A 431 -17.06 -46.12 -41.67
CA ALA A 431 -17.71 -45.91 -40.38
C ALA A 431 -16.90 -44.99 -39.46
N VAL A 432 -15.56 -45.09 -39.46
CA VAL A 432 -14.67 -44.17 -38.73
C VAL A 432 -14.74 -42.76 -39.33
N SER A 433 -14.77 -42.62 -40.66
CA SER A 433 -14.88 -41.32 -41.34
C SER A 433 -16.20 -40.61 -41.03
N ASP A 434 -17.31 -41.34 -41.03
CA ASP A 434 -18.63 -40.78 -40.73
C ASP A 434 -18.73 -40.35 -39.26
N LYS A 435 -18.04 -41.07 -38.35
CA LYS A 435 -17.94 -40.69 -36.93
C LYS A 435 -17.11 -39.41 -36.72
N ILE A 436 -15.96 -39.29 -37.39
CA ILE A 436 -15.13 -38.07 -37.35
C ILE A 436 -15.98 -36.86 -37.76
N LYS A 437 -16.68 -36.93 -38.89
CA LYS A 437 -17.51 -35.82 -39.38
C LYS A 437 -18.59 -35.41 -38.36
N ARG A 438 -19.27 -36.38 -37.74
CA ARG A 438 -20.28 -36.09 -36.70
C ARG A 438 -19.67 -35.43 -35.46
N LEU A 439 -18.46 -35.84 -35.08
CA LEU A 439 -17.76 -35.24 -33.95
C LEU A 439 -17.24 -33.84 -34.28
N GLU A 440 -16.76 -33.58 -35.50
CA GLU A 440 -16.40 -32.23 -35.96
C GLU A 440 -17.61 -31.29 -35.90
N ASP A 441 -18.76 -31.72 -36.41
CA ASP A 441 -20.01 -30.97 -36.33
C ASP A 441 -20.42 -30.70 -34.87
N ALA A 442 -20.27 -31.70 -33.98
CA ALA A 442 -20.57 -31.57 -32.55
C ALA A 442 -19.61 -30.63 -31.81
N VAL A 443 -18.30 -30.70 -32.07
CA VAL A 443 -17.30 -29.78 -31.50
C VAL A 443 -17.56 -28.35 -31.96
N SER A 444 -17.89 -28.15 -33.25
CA SER A 444 -18.26 -26.84 -33.77
C SER A 444 -19.53 -26.30 -33.09
N GLY A 445 -20.55 -27.14 -32.89
CA GLY A 445 -21.78 -26.75 -32.20
C GLY A 445 -21.53 -26.31 -30.76
N LEU A 446 -20.80 -27.11 -29.98
CA LEU A 446 -20.44 -26.80 -28.59
C LEU A 446 -19.58 -25.53 -28.48
N THR A 447 -18.68 -25.30 -29.46
CA THR A 447 -17.84 -24.08 -29.48
C THR A 447 -18.69 -22.82 -29.68
N ILE A 448 -19.71 -22.89 -30.54
CA ILE A 448 -20.65 -21.77 -30.75
C ILE A 448 -21.46 -21.49 -29.48
N GLU A 449 -21.95 -22.54 -28.83
CA GLU A 449 -22.72 -22.43 -27.58
C GLU A 449 -21.87 -21.84 -26.45
N LEU A 450 -20.63 -22.29 -26.30
CA LEU A 450 -19.67 -21.73 -25.34
C LEU A 450 -19.42 -20.24 -25.57
N ASN A 451 -19.21 -19.83 -26.83
CA ASN A 451 -19.01 -18.43 -27.18
C ASN A 451 -20.27 -17.59 -26.91
N HIS A 452 -21.46 -18.16 -27.14
CA HIS A 452 -22.73 -17.50 -26.85
C HIS A 452 -22.94 -17.24 -25.36
N ILE A 453 -22.66 -18.24 -24.50
CA ILE A 453 -22.75 -18.09 -23.05
C ILE A 453 -21.73 -17.08 -22.53
N ASN A 454 -20.50 -17.11 -23.05
CA ASN A 454 -19.48 -16.11 -22.68
C ASN A 454 -19.88 -14.67 -23.06
N ASP A 455 -20.51 -14.46 -24.22
CA ASP A 455 -21.02 -13.15 -24.64
C ASP A 455 -22.18 -12.66 -23.74
N ILE A 456 -23.09 -13.56 -23.34
CA ILE A 456 -24.15 -13.24 -22.38
C ILE A 456 -23.57 -12.89 -21.01
N LYS A 457 -22.60 -13.68 -20.52
CA LYS A 457 -21.91 -13.44 -19.24
C LYS A 457 -21.29 -12.04 -19.23
N LEU A 458 -20.55 -11.68 -20.28
CA LEU A 458 -19.90 -10.36 -20.39
C LEU A 458 -20.92 -9.20 -20.37
N LYS A 459 -22.05 -9.36 -21.06
CA LYS A 459 -23.13 -8.34 -21.05
C LYS A 459 -23.79 -8.21 -19.68
N HIS A 460 -23.98 -9.31 -18.96
CA HIS A 460 -24.49 -9.29 -17.59
C HIS A 460 -23.51 -8.59 -16.64
N GLU A 461 -22.21 -8.89 -16.73
CA GLU A 461 -21.17 -8.22 -15.95
C GLU A 461 -21.18 -6.70 -16.15
N GLN A 462 -21.22 -6.25 -17.41
CA GLN A 462 -21.29 -4.82 -17.74
C GLN A 462 -22.55 -4.13 -17.19
N MET A 463 -23.72 -4.76 -17.34
CA MET A 463 -24.99 -4.21 -16.86
C MET A 463 -25.03 -4.09 -15.32
N GLU A 464 -24.44 -5.04 -14.60
CA GLU A 464 -24.37 -4.99 -13.14
C GLU A 464 -23.31 -3.99 -12.65
N GLU A 465 -22.19 -3.84 -13.36
CA GLU A 465 -21.21 -2.78 -13.10
C GLU A 465 -21.85 -1.39 -13.23
N GLU A 466 -22.64 -1.15 -14.29
CA GLU A 466 -23.40 0.10 -14.46
C GLU A 466 -24.39 0.36 -13.31
N LYS A 467 -25.08 -0.67 -12.82
CA LYS A 467 -25.98 -0.55 -11.66
C LYS A 467 -25.22 -0.22 -10.38
N LEU A 468 -24.09 -0.87 -10.15
CA LEU A 468 -23.24 -0.62 -8.98
C LEU A 468 -22.71 0.82 -9.02
N ASP A 469 -22.30 1.30 -10.18
CA ASP A 469 -21.89 2.68 -10.41
C ASP A 469 -23.02 3.70 -10.13
N ASP A 470 -24.26 3.41 -10.54
CA ASP A 470 -25.42 4.25 -10.19
C ASP A 470 -25.66 4.30 -8.67
N LEU A 471 -25.57 3.16 -7.99
CA LEU A 471 -25.71 3.08 -6.54
C LEU A 471 -24.63 3.87 -5.81
N LEU A 472 -23.37 3.76 -6.24
CA LEU A 472 -22.25 4.54 -5.70
C LEU A 472 -22.45 6.04 -5.92
N ARG A 473 -22.94 6.46 -7.10
CA ARG A 473 -23.29 7.87 -7.37
C ARG A 473 -24.41 8.36 -6.46
N ARG A 474 -25.45 7.55 -6.23
CA ARG A 474 -26.55 7.89 -5.31
C ARG A 474 -26.04 8.02 -3.87
N GLN A 475 -25.19 7.10 -3.41
CA GLN A 475 -24.56 7.15 -2.08
C GLN A 475 -23.69 8.40 -1.91
N GLY A 476 -22.92 8.76 -2.95
CA GLY A 476 -22.14 10.00 -2.99
C GLY A 476 -23.01 11.24 -2.81
N LYS A 477 -24.15 11.33 -3.51
CA LYS A 477 -25.10 12.47 -3.38
C LYS A 477 -25.76 12.55 -2.00
N VAL A 478 -26.04 11.43 -1.36
CA VAL A 478 -26.57 11.41 0.02
C VAL A 478 -25.51 11.91 0.99
N SER A 479 -24.29 11.40 0.86
CA SER A 479 -23.14 11.80 1.69
C SER A 479 -22.83 13.29 1.54
N GLU A 480 -22.88 13.82 0.31
CA GLU A 480 -22.65 15.24 0.02
C GLU A 480 -23.73 16.14 0.65
N ARG A 481 -25.01 15.73 0.62
CA ARG A 481 -26.09 16.47 1.30
C ARG A 481 -25.90 16.48 2.82
N GLU A 482 -25.54 15.33 3.40
CA GLU A 482 -25.24 15.21 4.83
C GLU A 482 -24.05 16.10 5.24
N THR A 483 -22.96 16.08 4.47
CA THR A 483 -21.78 16.91 4.77
C THR A 483 -22.09 18.39 4.67
N ASN A 484 -22.85 18.82 3.64
CA ASN A 484 -23.24 20.22 3.47
C ASN A 484 -24.09 20.73 4.65
N GLU A 485 -25.02 19.92 5.18
CA GLU A 485 -25.80 20.29 6.36
C GLU A 485 -24.95 20.36 7.64
N ILE A 486 -24.00 19.44 7.81
CA ILE A 486 -23.05 19.44 8.94
C ILE A 486 -22.15 20.70 8.87
N GLU A 487 -21.62 21.02 7.69
CA GLU A 487 -20.79 22.22 7.47
C GLU A 487 -21.56 23.50 7.81
N GLU A 488 -22.86 23.59 7.50
CA GLU A 488 -23.66 24.76 7.87
C GLU A 488 -23.76 24.93 9.40
N VAL A 489 -23.90 23.83 10.14
CA VAL A 489 -23.92 23.83 11.61
C VAL A 489 -22.55 24.22 12.17
N GLU A 490 -21.47 23.67 11.62
CA GLU A 490 -20.10 23.98 12.04
C GLU A 490 -19.73 25.45 11.76
N LYS A 491 -20.15 25.99 10.62
CA LYS A 491 -19.98 27.41 10.30
C LYS A 491 -20.72 28.32 11.29
N LYS A 492 -21.95 27.96 11.69
CA LYS A 492 -22.69 28.67 12.74
C LYS A 492 -21.97 28.59 14.10
N LEU A 493 -21.43 27.42 14.46
CA LEU A 493 -20.64 27.24 15.68
C LEU A 493 -19.38 28.12 15.66
N GLN A 494 -18.66 28.15 14.56
CA GLN A 494 -17.45 28.98 14.39
C GLN A 494 -17.77 30.48 14.54
N GLY A 495 -18.92 30.92 14.02
CA GLY A 495 -19.43 32.29 14.23
C GLY A 495 -19.61 32.62 15.71
N HIS A 496 -20.34 31.78 16.46
CA HIS A 496 -20.55 31.98 17.90
C HIS A 496 -19.25 31.91 18.71
N ILE A 497 -18.32 31.01 18.38
CA ILE A 497 -17.01 30.93 19.05
C ILE A 497 -16.21 32.21 18.82
N SER A 498 -16.24 32.76 17.59
CA SER A 498 -15.55 34.00 17.26
C SER A 498 -16.12 35.20 18.03
N GLU A 499 -17.45 35.26 18.20
CA GLU A 499 -18.13 36.26 19.03
C GLU A 499 -17.69 36.18 20.50
N VAL A 500 -17.70 34.98 21.09
CA VAL A 500 -17.24 34.73 22.47
C VAL A 500 -15.77 35.12 22.66
N LEU A 501 -14.91 34.83 21.68
CA LEU A 501 -13.50 35.22 21.72
C LEU A 501 -13.33 36.75 21.70
N GLY A 502 -14.11 37.45 20.87
CA GLY A 502 -14.12 38.92 20.82
C GLY A 502 -14.58 39.55 22.15
N GLU A 503 -15.65 39.00 22.75
CA GLU A 503 -16.12 39.47 24.07
C GLU A 503 -15.08 39.23 25.16
N ARG A 504 -14.39 38.08 25.14
CA ARG A 504 -13.33 37.77 26.10
C ARG A 504 -12.16 38.75 26.02
N GLN A 505 -11.73 39.11 24.81
CA GLN A 505 -10.71 40.14 24.60
C GLN A 505 -11.16 41.52 25.12
N THR A 506 -12.43 41.86 24.93
CA THR A 506 -13.01 43.10 25.45
C THR A 506 -12.98 43.13 26.97
N ILE A 507 -13.38 42.04 27.62
CA ILE A 507 -13.33 41.87 29.08
C ILE A 507 -11.89 41.96 29.60
N ASP A 508 -10.91 41.36 28.93
CA ASP A 508 -9.49 41.44 29.31
C ASP A 508 -8.97 42.89 29.24
N GLN A 509 -9.40 43.65 28.23
CA GLN A 509 -9.04 45.05 28.08
C GLN A 509 -9.74 45.94 29.14
N GLU A 510 -11.01 45.67 29.45
CA GLU A 510 -11.74 46.32 30.54
C GLU A 510 -11.07 46.05 31.90
N GLU A 511 -10.67 44.81 32.17
CA GLU A 511 -9.96 44.45 33.40
C GLU A 511 -8.64 45.22 33.54
N LYS A 512 -7.87 45.30 32.45
CA LYS A 512 -6.61 46.07 32.43
C LYS A 512 -6.83 47.56 32.65
N THR A 513 -7.86 48.14 32.03
CA THR A 513 -8.17 49.57 32.20
C THR A 513 -8.68 49.88 33.62
N GLU A 514 -9.51 49.00 34.21
CA GLU A 514 -9.99 49.15 35.60
C GLU A 514 -8.83 49.00 36.61
N LEU A 515 -7.94 48.02 36.43
CA LEU A 515 -6.76 47.84 37.29
C LEU A 515 -5.78 49.02 37.19
N THR A 516 -5.50 49.51 35.98
CA THR A 516 -4.59 50.67 35.79
C THR A 516 -5.20 51.97 36.33
N GLY A 517 -6.51 52.17 36.14
CA GLY A 517 -7.26 53.29 36.70
C GLY A 517 -7.28 53.27 38.23
N ALA A 518 -7.58 52.12 38.83
CA ALA A 518 -7.55 51.92 40.27
C ALA A 518 -6.15 52.16 40.84
N LEU A 519 -5.09 51.65 40.19
CA LEU A 519 -3.71 51.88 40.61
C LEU A 519 -3.35 53.37 40.55
N ALA A 520 -3.76 54.09 39.51
CA ALA A 520 -3.52 55.53 39.37
C ALA A 520 -4.24 56.33 40.48
N ALA A 521 -5.50 55.98 40.78
CA ALA A 521 -6.26 56.59 41.87
C ALA A 521 -5.59 56.32 43.22
N PHE A 522 -5.18 55.07 43.48
CA PHE A 522 -4.48 54.68 44.70
C PHE A 522 -3.16 55.44 44.89
N LYS A 523 -2.34 55.54 43.82
CA LYS A 523 -1.08 56.29 43.84
C LYS A 523 -1.29 57.77 44.20
N LYS A 524 -2.36 58.38 43.69
CA LYS A 524 -2.73 59.78 43.98
C LYS A 524 -3.14 59.95 45.44
N THR A 525 -4.07 59.12 45.92
CA THR A 525 -4.54 59.17 47.32
C THR A 525 -3.41 58.93 48.31
N TRP A 526 -2.54 57.94 48.03
CA TRP A 526 -1.39 57.63 48.89
C TRP A 526 -0.39 58.81 48.97
N LEU A 527 -0.10 59.46 47.84
CA LEU A 527 0.81 60.61 47.81
C LEU A 527 0.21 61.79 48.60
N ASP A 528 -1.08 62.05 48.40
CA ASP A 528 -1.82 63.07 49.13
C ASP A 528 -1.78 62.84 50.65
N GLU A 529 -1.97 61.59 51.10
CA GLU A 529 -1.85 61.22 52.51
C GLU A 529 -0.44 61.46 53.08
N GLN A 530 0.61 61.23 52.29
CA GLN A 530 1.99 61.54 52.73
C GLN A 530 2.26 63.05 52.77
N LEU A 531 1.71 63.82 51.84
CA LEU A 531 1.83 65.28 51.80
C LEU A 531 1.08 65.95 52.97
N MET A 532 -0.07 65.42 53.39
CA MET A 532 -0.82 65.92 54.55
C MET A 532 -0.03 65.84 55.87
N LYS A 533 0.95 64.95 55.97
CA LYS A 533 1.80 64.81 57.17
C LYS A 533 2.80 65.97 57.33
N HIS A 534 3.07 66.73 56.27
CA HIS A 534 4.03 67.85 56.26
C HIS A 534 3.30 69.18 56.46
N ARG A 535 3.33 69.68 57.71
CA ARG A 535 2.71 70.95 58.09
C ARG A 535 3.65 72.13 57.90
N ILE A 536 3.14 73.22 57.33
CA ILE A 536 3.86 74.47 57.09
C ILE A 536 4.37 75.09 58.40
N SER A 537 3.64 74.91 59.51
CA SER A 537 4.02 75.45 60.82
C SER A 537 5.30 74.86 61.40
N LYS A 538 5.70 73.65 60.99
CA LYS A 538 6.90 72.95 61.49
C LYS A 538 8.13 73.20 60.63
N GLU A 539 7.99 73.82 59.47
CA GLU A 539 9.07 74.04 58.51
C GLU A 539 9.69 75.44 58.67
N LYS A 540 11.00 75.54 58.44
CA LYS A 540 11.73 76.80 58.41
C LYS A 540 11.88 77.27 56.96
N PHE A 541 11.37 78.45 56.66
CA PHE A 541 11.48 79.09 55.34
C PHE A 541 12.37 80.34 55.44
N PRO A 542 13.26 80.60 54.46
CA PRO A 542 14.07 81.81 54.44
C PRO A 542 13.26 83.11 54.37
N ASP A 543 12.20 83.13 53.55
CA ASP A 543 11.44 84.34 53.23
C ASP A 543 10.00 84.35 53.80
N ILE A 544 9.59 83.31 54.55
CA ILE A 544 8.23 83.18 55.10
C ILE A 544 8.29 83.18 56.64
N ASP A 545 7.89 84.30 57.23
CA ASP A 545 7.83 84.52 58.68
C ASP A 545 6.57 83.87 59.31
N ASP A 546 6.51 83.88 60.65
CA ASP A 546 5.42 83.23 61.39
C ASP A 546 4.07 83.96 61.23
N GLU A 547 4.08 85.27 60.89
CA GLU A 547 2.89 86.03 60.50
C GLU A 547 2.32 85.50 59.18
N MET A 548 3.16 85.31 58.16
CA MET A 548 2.74 84.75 56.87
C MET A 548 2.28 83.29 56.99
N LYS A 549 2.91 82.47 57.83
CA LYS A 549 2.43 81.11 58.14
C LYS A 549 1.04 81.13 58.77
N ARG A 550 0.74 82.08 59.65
CA ARG A 550 -0.60 82.24 60.24
C ARG A 550 -1.63 82.61 59.18
N ARG A 551 -1.30 83.54 58.28
CA ARG A 551 -2.17 83.95 57.16
C ARG A 551 -2.45 82.80 56.20
N LEU A 552 -1.44 81.99 55.88
CA LEU A 552 -1.62 80.75 55.11
C LEU A 552 -2.58 79.78 55.83
N GLY A 553 -2.41 79.59 57.14
CA GLY A 553 -3.29 78.74 57.95
C GLY A 553 -4.73 79.24 58.06
N SER A 554 -4.94 80.56 58.12
CA SER A 554 -6.26 81.22 58.06
C SER A 554 -6.89 81.13 56.66
N GLY A 555 -6.07 81.11 55.62
CA GLY A 555 -6.47 80.89 54.22
C GLY A 555 -6.69 79.43 53.85
N GLY A 556 -6.68 78.50 54.83
CA GLY A 556 -6.94 77.07 54.61
C GLY A 556 -5.73 76.24 54.19
N ILE A 557 -4.52 76.81 54.16
CA ILE A 557 -3.30 76.14 53.71
C ILE A 557 -2.43 75.82 54.93
N ARG A 558 -2.47 74.58 55.38
CA ARG A 558 -1.76 74.09 56.57
C ARG A 558 -0.70 73.04 56.24
N THR A 559 -0.87 72.33 55.13
CA THR A 559 -0.02 71.22 54.68
C THR A 559 0.38 71.38 53.22
N ALA A 560 1.38 70.61 52.79
CA ALA A 560 1.79 70.55 51.39
C ALA A 560 0.70 70.01 50.44
N ALA A 561 -0.36 69.36 50.97
CA ALA A 561 -1.47 68.81 50.20
C ALA A 561 -2.61 69.80 49.94
N ASP A 562 -2.65 70.94 50.64
CA ASP A 562 -3.84 71.81 50.69
C ASP A 562 -3.96 72.77 49.49
N PHE A 563 -2.86 72.99 48.76
CA PHE A 563 -2.84 73.84 47.57
C PHE A 563 -2.29 73.06 46.37
N LEU A 564 -2.85 73.30 45.18
CA LEU A 564 -2.47 72.62 43.93
C LEU A 564 -1.35 73.38 43.21
N ASP A 565 -1.58 74.66 42.93
CA ASP A 565 -0.69 75.52 42.17
C ASP A 565 -0.78 76.98 42.62
N ILE A 566 0.10 77.84 42.09
CA ILE A 566 0.13 79.28 42.37
C ILE A 566 -0.01 80.07 41.08
N THR A 567 -0.98 80.97 41.03
CA THR A 567 -1.18 81.90 39.92
C THR A 567 -0.70 83.30 40.31
N ILE A 568 0.17 83.88 39.49
CA ILE A 568 0.67 85.26 39.69
C ILE A 568 -0.02 86.15 38.66
N PHE A 569 -0.84 87.10 39.14
CA PHE A 569 -1.45 88.11 38.28
C PHE A 569 -0.62 89.40 38.33
N GLN A 570 -0.22 89.88 37.15
CA GLN A 570 0.47 91.16 36.98
C GLN A 570 -0.47 92.14 36.26
N SER A 571 -0.62 93.35 36.82
CA SER A 571 -1.36 94.44 36.16
C SER A 571 -0.47 95.21 35.19
N TYR A 572 -0.95 95.45 33.96
CA TYR A 572 -0.27 96.27 32.94
C TYR A 572 -0.73 97.73 33.04
N GLY A 573 -0.12 98.50 33.95
CA GLY A 573 -0.37 99.93 34.13
C GLY A 573 0.79 100.63 34.85
N SER A 574 0.71 101.96 35.02
CA SER A 574 1.76 102.82 35.58
C SER A 574 2.16 102.52 37.04
N LYS A 575 1.44 101.62 37.73
CA LYS A 575 1.87 100.96 38.97
C LYS A 575 1.81 99.44 38.77
N LYS A 576 2.97 98.77 38.80
CA LYS A 576 3.06 97.30 38.80
C LYS A 576 2.51 96.78 40.12
N ILE A 577 1.34 96.14 40.09
CA ILE A 577 0.79 95.40 41.23
C ILE A 577 0.84 93.92 40.86
N GLU A 578 1.57 93.15 41.65
CA GLU A 578 1.66 91.69 41.54
C GLU A 578 0.82 91.07 42.66
N LYS A 579 -0.15 90.24 42.30
CA LYS A 579 -1.00 89.53 43.27
C LYS A 579 -0.81 88.03 43.09
N VAL A 580 -0.49 87.35 44.20
CA VAL A 580 -0.28 85.90 44.24
C VAL A 580 -1.53 85.21 44.77
N TYR A 581 -2.09 84.31 43.96
CA TYR A 581 -3.25 83.49 44.32
C TYR A 581 -2.82 82.03 44.46
N LEU A 582 -3.17 81.42 45.58
CA LEU A 582 -2.96 80.00 45.85
C LEU A 582 -4.22 79.24 45.49
N VAL A 583 -4.13 78.29 44.55
CA VAL A 583 -5.26 77.45 44.15
C VAL A 583 -5.44 76.35 45.19
N LEU A 584 -6.57 76.34 45.89
CA LEU A 584 -6.86 75.35 46.93
C LEU A 584 -7.30 74.01 46.31
N LYS A 585 -6.98 72.91 47.00
CA LYS A 585 -7.46 71.58 46.62
C LYS A 585 -8.98 71.43 46.81
N SER A 586 -9.58 72.17 47.73
CA SER A 586 -11.03 72.23 47.96
C SER A 586 -11.81 73.01 46.89
N GLY A 587 -11.11 73.58 45.90
CA GLY A 587 -11.68 74.52 44.94
C GLY A 587 -11.55 75.97 45.40
N GLY A 588 -11.39 76.89 44.44
CA GLY A 588 -11.19 78.33 44.67
C GLY A 588 -9.72 78.75 44.73
N SER A 589 -9.50 80.06 44.84
CA SER A 589 -8.17 80.64 44.99
C SER A 589 -8.14 81.65 46.14
N VAL A 590 -7.08 81.60 46.95
CA VAL A 590 -6.91 82.47 48.10
C VAL A 590 -5.70 83.37 47.90
N HIS A 591 -5.90 84.66 48.11
CA HIS A 591 -4.82 85.65 48.10
C HIS A 591 -4.44 86.00 49.54
N VAL A 592 -3.23 85.62 49.95
CA VAL A 592 -2.71 85.82 51.32
C VAL A 592 -1.75 87.02 51.46
N GLY A 593 -1.59 87.83 50.41
CA GLY A 593 -0.69 88.99 50.41
C GLY A 593 0.80 88.63 50.34
N MET A 594 1.12 87.54 49.66
CA MET A 594 2.47 87.00 49.50
C MET A 594 3.19 87.61 48.28
N SER A 595 4.50 87.80 48.39
CA SER A 595 5.35 88.21 47.26
C SER A 595 5.69 87.03 46.32
N PRO A 596 6.06 87.27 45.06
CA PRO A 596 6.46 86.19 44.14
C PRO A 596 7.64 85.33 44.62
N SER A 597 8.60 85.89 45.37
CA SER A 597 9.73 85.13 45.94
C SER A 597 9.29 84.17 47.05
N GLN A 598 8.39 84.62 47.92
CA GLN A 598 7.77 83.80 48.94
C GLN A 598 6.92 82.67 48.33
N ALA A 599 6.19 82.98 47.26
CA ALA A 599 5.40 82.01 46.52
C ALA A 599 6.28 80.93 45.87
N LYS A 600 7.39 81.34 45.26
CA LYS A 600 8.39 80.43 44.70
C LYS A 600 8.98 79.51 45.77
N THR A 601 9.30 80.05 46.95
CA THR A 601 9.81 79.27 48.10
C THR A 601 8.83 78.19 48.54
N LEU A 602 7.52 78.51 48.60
CA LEU A 602 6.48 77.56 48.98
C LEU A 602 6.30 76.44 47.93
N VAL A 603 6.37 76.77 46.64
CA VAL A 603 6.34 75.80 45.54
C VAL A 603 7.58 74.89 45.56
N GLU A 604 8.76 75.45 45.80
CA GLU A 604 10.00 74.68 45.89
C GLU A 604 9.98 73.69 47.06
N TRP A 605 9.41 74.08 48.20
CA TRP A 605 9.21 73.18 49.34
C TRP A 605 8.24 72.03 49.01
N LYS A 606 7.09 72.33 48.39
CA LYS A 606 6.14 71.30 47.95
C LYS A 606 6.81 70.34 46.96
N LYS A 607 7.48 70.85 45.93
CA LYS A 607 8.22 70.04 44.94
C LYS A 607 9.33 69.19 45.59
N ARG A 608 10.03 69.70 46.60
CA ARG A 608 11.04 68.94 47.36
C ARG A 608 10.41 67.80 48.15
N THR A 609 9.27 68.06 48.79
CA THR A 609 8.51 67.07 49.57
C THR A 609 7.95 65.97 48.65
N GLU A 610 7.41 66.34 47.49
CA GLU A 610 6.97 65.38 46.46
C GLU A 610 8.13 64.52 45.96
N ARG A 611 9.30 65.10 45.66
CA ARG A 611 10.50 64.36 45.24
C ARG A 611 10.95 63.34 46.28
N LYS A 612 10.77 63.60 47.57
CA LYS A 612 11.11 62.67 48.66
C LYS A 612 10.24 61.41 48.66
N TYR A 613 8.96 61.54 48.29
CA TYR A 613 8.01 60.42 48.33
C TYR A 613 7.77 59.77 46.98
N LYS A 614 8.05 60.44 45.87
CA LYS A 614 7.96 59.90 44.51
C LYS A 614 8.61 58.51 44.34
N PRO A 615 9.82 58.22 44.89
CA PRO A 615 10.42 56.88 44.78
C PRO A 615 9.80 55.84 45.73
N LYS A 616 8.98 56.26 46.70
CA LYS A 616 8.35 55.38 47.70
C LYS A 616 6.89 55.04 47.39
N ILE A 617 6.36 55.52 46.27
CA ILE A 617 4.98 55.27 45.86
C ILE A 617 4.82 53.76 45.61
N PRO A 618 3.85 53.09 46.27
CA PRO A 618 3.55 51.69 46.00
C PRO A 618 3.23 51.46 44.52
N GLN A 619 3.81 50.41 43.95
CA GLN A 619 3.60 50.05 42.54
C GLN A 619 2.45 49.05 42.33
N ALA A 620 1.91 48.49 43.42
CA ALA A 620 0.81 47.55 43.39
C ALA A 620 -0.37 48.05 44.23
N LEU A 621 -1.57 47.67 43.81
CA LEU A 621 -2.81 47.88 44.56
C LEU A 621 -2.82 47.03 45.86
N PRO A 622 -3.55 47.46 46.90
CA PRO A 622 -3.86 46.62 48.04
C PRO A 622 -4.54 45.31 47.60
N ARG A 623 -4.20 44.19 48.27
CA ARG A 623 -4.71 42.87 47.90
C ARG A 623 -6.23 42.79 47.87
N SER A 624 -6.93 43.46 48.78
CA SER A 624 -8.40 43.47 48.86
C SER A 624 -9.07 44.08 47.62
N GLU A 625 -8.56 45.21 47.13
CA GLU A 625 -9.10 45.88 45.94
C GLU A 625 -8.76 45.11 44.67
N MET A 626 -7.53 44.59 44.57
CA MET A 626 -7.12 43.74 43.46
C MET A 626 -7.99 42.49 43.35
N THR A 627 -8.24 41.78 44.46
CA THR A 627 -9.08 40.59 44.47
C THR A 627 -10.54 40.90 44.13
N ALA A 628 -11.09 42.04 44.58
CA ALA A 628 -12.45 42.45 44.23
C ALA A 628 -12.60 42.70 42.71
N ILE A 629 -11.64 43.41 42.10
CA ILE A 629 -11.62 43.66 40.65
C ILE A 629 -11.47 42.33 39.90
N THR A 630 -10.47 41.53 40.23
CA THR A 630 -10.23 40.23 39.55
C THR A 630 -11.41 39.27 39.69
N SER A 631 -12.08 39.21 40.85
CA SER A 631 -13.25 38.34 41.05
C SER A 631 -14.43 38.73 40.16
N LYS A 632 -14.71 40.04 40.01
CA LYS A 632 -15.75 40.55 39.11
C LYS A 632 -15.52 40.10 37.66
N PHE A 633 -14.30 40.22 37.16
CA PHE A 633 -13.96 39.83 35.78
C PHE A 633 -13.90 38.30 35.61
N THR A 634 -13.47 37.57 36.64
CA THR A 634 -13.48 36.09 36.63
C THR A 634 -14.90 35.54 36.46
N ASN A 635 -15.90 36.12 37.17
CA ASN A 635 -17.30 35.69 37.04
C ASN A 635 -17.86 35.93 35.63
N ARG A 636 -17.51 37.05 34.98
CA ARG A 636 -17.91 37.32 33.59
C ARG A 636 -17.25 36.33 32.63
N LYS A 637 -15.95 36.05 32.80
CA LYS A 637 -15.23 35.04 31.99
C LYS A 637 -15.80 33.64 32.17
N SER A 638 -16.22 33.25 33.37
CA SER A 638 -16.86 31.95 33.59
C SER A 638 -18.21 31.83 32.88
N ALA A 639 -19.00 32.91 32.83
CA ALA A 639 -20.27 32.92 32.10
C ALA A 639 -20.06 32.69 30.59
N LEU A 640 -19.02 33.31 30.01
CA LEU A 640 -18.63 33.09 28.62
C LEU A 640 -18.18 31.65 28.36
N ASN A 641 -17.40 31.04 29.26
CA ASN A 641 -17.03 29.63 29.13
C ASN A 641 -18.26 28.71 29.15
N SER A 642 -19.26 29.00 29.99
CA SER A 642 -20.52 28.26 30.00
C SER A 642 -21.31 28.43 28.70
N ALA A 643 -21.33 29.64 28.13
CA ALA A 643 -21.96 29.89 26.84
C ALA A 643 -21.25 29.15 25.70
N GLU A 644 -19.91 29.18 25.65
CA GLU A 644 -19.12 28.41 24.68
C GLU A 644 -19.45 26.91 24.72
N GLN A 645 -19.52 26.34 25.93
CA GLN A 645 -19.87 24.94 26.11
C GLN A 645 -21.32 24.65 25.65
N ALA A 646 -22.26 25.56 25.92
CA ALA A 646 -23.63 25.42 25.46
C ALA A 646 -23.74 25.42 23.93
N TYR A 647 -22.99 26.29 23.24
CA TYR A 647 -22.93 26.30 21.77
C TYR A 647 -22.36 25.00 21.20
N LYS A 648 -21.26 24.48 21.79
CA LYS A 648 -20.67 23.20 21.38
C LYS A 648 -21.64 22.04 21.57
N ASN A 649 -22.29 21.96 22.73
CA ASN A 649 -23.26 20.90 23.02
C ASN A 649 -24.46 20.94 22.04
N ARG A 650 -24.95 22.15 21.72
CA ARG A 650 -26.05 22.34 20.76
C ARG A 650 -25.66 21.91 19.36
N ALA A 651 -24.48 22.32 18.88
CA ALA A 651 -23.96 21.91 17.58
C ALA A 651 -23.80 20.38 17.50
N GLN A 652 -23.23 19.76 18.53
CA GLN A 652 -23.08 18.31 18.60
C GLN A 652 -24.43 17.57 18.53
N HIS A 653 -25.44 18.07 19.24
CA HIS A 653 -26.80 17.52 19.17
C HIS A 653 -27.43 17.67 17.78
N GLN A 654 -27.21 18.80 17.10
CA GLN A 654 -27.70 19.02 15.74
C GLN A 654 -27.02 18.08 14.75
N ILE A 655 -25.69 17.93 14.83
CA ILE A 655 -24.93 16.99 13.99
C ILE A 655 -25.40 15.55 14.22
N SER A 656 -25.61 15.13 15.47
CA SER A 656 -26.15 13.79 15.74
C SER A 656 -27.54 13.57 15.17
N HIS A 657 -28.40 14.60 15.21
CA HIS A 657 -29.74 14.54 14.64
C HIS A 657 -29.71 14.45 13.11
N ILE A 658 -28.82 15.20 12.46
CA ILE A 658 -28.61 15.12 11.00
C ILE A 658 -28.16 13.71 10.62
N ARG A 659 -27.13 13.17 11.27
CA ARG A 659 -26.65 11.79 11.03
C ARG A 659 -27.77 10.75 11.20
N GLN A 660 -28.58 10.90 12.26
CA GLN A 660 -29.70 10.00 12.51
C GLN A 660 -30.79 10.10 11.42
N ALA A 661 -31.01 11.29 10.85
CA ALA A 661 -31.97 11.49 9.77
C ALA A 661 -31.53 10.84 8.44
N TYR A 662 -30.22 10.85 8.14
CA TYR A 662 -29.65 10.26 6.93
C TYR A 662 -29.36 8.74 7.05
N SER A 663 -29.24 8.21 8.28
CA SER A 663 -28.96 6.78 8.53
C SER A 663 -29.89 5.81 7.78
N PRO A 664 -31.22 5.99 7.72
CA PRO A 664 -32.10 5.06 7.02
C PRO A 664 -31.88 5.04 5.50
N GLU A 665 -31.51 6.18 4.89
CA GLU A 665 -31.24 6.29 3.45
C GLU A 665 -29.92 5.60 3.11
N HIS A 666 -28.89 5.77 3.94
CA HIS A 666 -27.63 5.02 3.83
C HIS A 666 -27.83 3.52 4.00
N ASP A 667 -28.59 3.10 5.01
CA ASP A 667 -28.89 1.68 5.25
C ASP A 667 -29.68 1.06 4.08
N PHE A 668 -30.61 1.82 3.49
CA PHE A 668 -31.37 1.38 2.33
C PHE A 668 -30.47 1.17 1.11
N LEU A 669 -29.64 2.17 0.76
CA LEU A 669 -28.70 2.08 -0.36
C LEU A 669 -27.69 0.94 -0.17
N LYS A 670 -27.20 0.75 1.06
CA LYS A 670 -26.29 -0.36 1.38
C LYS A 670 -26.94 -1.72 1.19
N ARG A 671 -28.20 -1.89 1.61
CA ARG A 671 -28.93 -3.14 1.36
C ARG A 671 -29.18 -3.38 -0.13
N GLU A 672 -29.45 -2.31 -0.88
CA GLU A 672 -29.61 -2.37 -2.34
C GLU A 672 -28.30 -2.84 -3.00
N GLU A 673 -27.16 -2.27 -2.57
CA GLU A 673 -25.80 -2.67 -3.00
C GLU A 673 -25.50 -4.14 -2.66
N ASP A 674 -25.70 -4.54 -1.40
CA ASP A 674 -25.45 -5.91 -0.94
C ASP A 674 -26.30 -6.93 -1.73
N THR A 675 -27.56 -6.57 -2.02
CA THR A 675 -28.46 -7.42 -2.80
C THR A 675 -27.99 -7.53 -4.26
N ALA A 676 -27.58 -6.42 -4.89
CA ALA A 676 -27.05 -6.43 -6.24
C ALA A 676 -25.78 -7.28 -6.35
N ARG A 677 -24.82 -7.11 -5.42
CA ARG A 677 -23.59 -7.91 -5.36
C ARG A 677 -23.87 -9.41 -5.18
N MET A 678 -24.83 -9.76 -4.32
CA MET A 678 -25.20 -11.15 -4.09
C MET A 678 -25.87 -11.78 -5.32
N ASN A 679 -26.75 -11.05 -6.00
CA ASN A 679 -27.36 -11.51 -7.25
C ASN A 679 -26.32 -11.73 -8.35
N LEU A 680 -25.40 -10.77 -8.56
CA LEU A 680 -24.30 -10.91 -9.51
C LEU A 680 -23.45 -12.15 -9.21
N THR A 681 -23.07 -12.35 -7.96
CA THR A 681 -22.25 -13.51 -7.56
C THR A 681 -22.96 -14.83 -7.85
N ASN A 682 -24.28 -14.89 -7.62
CA ASN A 682 -25.08 -16.08 -7.91
C ASN A 682 -25.22 -16.34 -9.41
N GLU A 683 -25.45 -15.30 -10.23
CA GLU A 683 -25.55 -15.41 -11.69
C GLU A 683 -24.21 -15.81 -12.31
N LEU A 684 -23.10 -15.21 -11.90
CA LEU A 684 -21.75 -15.57 -12.39
C LEU A 684 -21.41 -17.03 -12.09
N ARG A 685 -21.79 -17.51 -10.90
CA ARG A 685 -21.61 -18.91 -10.53
C ARG A 685 -22.42 -19.85 -11.42
N GLN A 686 -23.63 -19.46 -11.85
CA GLN A 686 -24.43 -20.26 -12.79
C GLN A 686 -23.74 -20.32 -14.16
N PHE A 687 -23.29 -19.18 -14.70
CA PHE A 687 -22.56 -19.15 -15.96
C PHE A 687 -21.27 -19.97 -15.91
N GLU A 688 -20.50 -19.91 -14.82
CA GLU A 688 -19.30 -20.73 -14.65
C GLU A 688 -19.58 -22.23 -14.64
N GLN A 689 -20.69 -22.65 -14.02
CA GLN A 689 -21.12 -24.05 -14.04
C GLN A 689 -21.47 -24.52 -15.46
N GLU A 690 -22.21 -23.72 -16.21
CA GLU A 690 -22.58 -24.03 -17.61
C GLU A 690 -21.35 -24.09 -18.51
N ILE A 691 -20.45 -23.11 -18.40
CA ILE A 691 -19.16 -23.07 -19.11
C ILE A 691 -18.32 -24.31 -18.80
N THR A 692 -18.24 -24.70 -17.52
CA THR A 692 -17.46 -25.88 -17.10
C THR A 692 -18.01 -27.17 -17.71
N GLU A 693 -19.33 -27.37 -17.71
CA GLU A 693 -19.94 -28.57 -18.30
C GLU A 693 -19.79 -28.60 -19.83
N LEU A 694 -19.95 -27.47 -20.52
CA LEU A 694 -19.70 -27.38 -21.96
C LEU A 694 -18.25 -27.70 -22.31
N ASN A 695 -17.29 -27.18 -21.55
CA ASN A 695 -15.86 -27.42 -21.78
C ASN A 695 -15.47 -28.88 -21.56
N LYS A 696 -16.08 -29.54 -20.57
CA LYS A 696 -15.93 -30.98 -20.36
C LYS A 696 -16.45 -31.80 -21.54
N HIS A 697 -17.62 -31.47 -22.09
CA HIS A 697 -18.14 -32.12 -23.30
C HIS A 697 -17.25 -31.86 -24.53
N LEU A 698 -16.77 -30.64 -24.67
CA LEU A 698 -15.90 -30.24 -25.76
C LEU A 698 -14.55 -30.97 -25.71
N ALA A 699 -13.93 -31.07 -24.54
CA ALA A 699 -12.68 -31.82 -24.32
C ALA A 699 -12.86 -33.32 -24.62
N ALA A 700 -13.99 -33.92 -24.19
CA ALA A 700 -14.29 -35.32 -24.48
C ALA A 700 -14.43 -35.59 -25.99
N ASN A 701 -15.16 -34.72 -26.71
CA ASN A 701 -15.35 -34.84 -28.15
C ASN A 701 -14.04 -34.59 -28.93
N GLN A 702 -13.21 -33.62 -28.49
CA GLN A 702 -11.89 -33.38 -29.09
C GLN A 702 -10.94 -34.55 -28.90
N TRP A 703 -10.98 -35.20 -27.73
CA TRP A 703 -10.18 -36.40 -27.48
C TRP A 703 -10.62 -37.57 -28.36
N GLU A 704 -11.93 -37.83 -28.49
CA GLU A 704 -12.46 -38.88 -29.36
C GLU A 704 -12.15 -38.59 -30.84
N LEU A 705 -12.27 -37.33 -31.26
CA LEU A 705 -11.86 -36.88 -32.59
C LEU A 705 -10.38 -37.19 -32.85
N HIS A 706 -9.50 -36.91 -31.87
CA HIS A 706 -8.08 -37.18 -31.99
C HIS A 706 -7.78 -38.68 -32.12
N ASP A 707 -8.38 -39.52 -31.28
CA ASP A 707 -8.22 -40.99 -31.36
C ASP A 707 -8.71 -41.57 -32.69
N LEU A 708 -9.89 -41.13 -33.16
CA LEU A 708 -10.43 -41.56 -34.44
C LEU A 708 -9.60 -41.06 -35.63
N THR A 709 -9.02 -39.86 -35.53
CA THR A 709 -8.10 -39.33 -36.55
C THR A 709 -6.81 -40.13 -36.60
N LYS A 710 -6.26 -40.54 -35.45
CA LYS A 710 -5.12 -41.46 -35.38
C LYS A 710 -5.46 -42.83 -35.95
N ARG A 711 -6.65 -43.36 -35.66
CA ARG A 711 -7.16 -44.60 -36.28
C ARG A 711 -7.36 -44.44 -37.79
N MET A 712 -7.78 -43.27 -38.26
CA MET A 712 -7.89 -42.97 -39.69
C MET A 712 -6.54 -43.01 -40.40
N ALA A 713 -5.47 -42.56 -39.74
CA ALA A 713 -4.11 -42.64 -40.25
C ALA A 713 -3.65 -44.10 -40.47
N SER A 714 -4.14 -45.06 -39.67
CA SER A 714 -3.85 -46.49 -39.89
C SER A 714 -4.49 -47.07 -41.17
N PHE A 715 -5.46 -46.37 -41.77
CA PHE A 715 -6.11 -46.73 -43.03
C PHE A 715 -5.51 -46.04 -44.28
N LYS A 716 -4.33 -45.41 -44.16
CA LYS A 716 -3.65 -44.68 -45.24
C LYS A 716 -3.37 -45.54 -46.48
N ASP A 717 -2.96 -46.79 -46.27
CA ASP A 717 -2.65 -47.75 -47.34
C ASP A 717 -3.89 -48.46 -47.94
N ILE A 718 -5.07 -48.21 -47.36
CA ILE A 718 -6.34 -48.82 -47.78
C ILE A 718 -7.05 -47.84 -48.70
N ASN A 719 -6.66 -47.88 -49.97
CA ASN A 719 -7.27 -47.14 -51.05
C ASN A 719 -7.47 -48.05 -52.28
N PHE A 720 -8.36 -47.63 -53.17
CA PHE A 720 -8.75 -48.43 -54.33
C PHE A 720 -7.57 -48.70 -55.29
N LEU A 721 -6.62 -47.77 -55.39
CA LEU A 721 -5.41 -47.95 -56.20
C LEU A 721 -4.47 -49.02 -55.63
N CYS A 722 -4.26 -49.05 -54.32
CA CYS A 722 -3.50 -50.11 -53.65
C CYS A 722 -4.20 -51.47 -53.81
N TYR A 723 -5.55 -51.49 -53.81
CA TYR A 723 -6.38 -52.67 -54.07
C TYR A 723 -6.18 -53.23 -55.47
N LEU A 724 -6.24 -52.38 -56.48
CA LEU A 724 -5.94 -52.76 -57.85
C LEU A 724 -4.49 -53.24 -58.00
N ARG A 725 -3.52 -52.54 -57.41
CA ARG A 725 -2.11 -52.93 -57.47
C ARG A 725 -1.86 -54.33 -56.93
N ARG A 726 -2.49 -54.73 -55.82
CA ARG A 726 -2.33 -56.08 -55.26
C ARG A 726 -3.08 -57.18 -56.01
N ILE A 727 -4.11 -56.84 -56.78
CA ILE A 727 -4.78 -57.79 -57.68
C ILE A 727 -3.93 -58.05 -58.94
N PHE A 728 -3.34 -56.99 -59.51
CA PHE A 728 -2.65 -57.06 -60.81
C PHE A 728 -1.12 -57.21 -60.73
N LEU A 729 -0.45 -56.75 -59.67
CA LEU A 729 1.01 -56.84 -59.51
C LEU A 729 1.37 -57.85 -58.41
N LEU A 730 2.08 -58.92 -58.79
CA LEU A 730 2.68 -59.88 -57.88
C LEU A 730 3.80 -59.21 -57.07
N ARG A 731 3.56 -58.96 -55.78
CA ARG A 731 4.57 -59.06 -54.74
C ARG A 731 3.94 -59.38 -53.40
#